data_AF-A0A9E0MNM5-F1
#
_entry.id   AF-A0A9E0MNM5-F1
#
_cell.length_a   1.000
_cell.length_b   1.000
_cell.length_c   1.000
_cell.angle_alpha   90.00
_cell.angle_beta   90.00
_cell.angle_gamma   90.00
#
_symmetry.space_group_name_H-M   'P 1'
#
loop_
_entity.id
_entity.type
_entity.pdbx_description
1 polymer ?
#
loop_
_entity_poly.entity_id
_entity_poly.type
_entity_poly.pdbx_seq_one_letter_code
_entity_poly.pdbx_strand_id
1 'polypeptide(L)'
;MGRKLRSLARIALSTVVWWVAGCADDAAPSYDPEWGIEEALAPTPPPGKEDSEFRRGLRVATDTRRTQVWTAKNAWDDTATPAARAAGLAWGADSGLTWDQKYAAWLDGLAWIPAADGYSTTIRLTTPWGKTLDSPSLECAELSLFLRITFAAWYELPLFFETVDGSGQRVYFGHNGVRTATGRYAATPEFAIRYADHSGLAPAQYQAAWPSDANLRTKKVSGGEDVQPALGGAPLGAYLDELHLNKRAAYFTVMALNYLGSMNLADSANTYNLVPEAVRAGDMLIERWQRSGIGHTLVVKEVAVLGEGNLDVTTISGSMPRRQGKRESGVASKSYFTSAYAGGPGANPDGVAYARLGGGAKRFRVAKNVGGFWTNTWARGDEAHWINSTDDARIAARPARFEQLLGQVAPAQQRAELVAQIADARRHLRSYPASCSARERREAAFAELYDLSERAFGQDRAEVDRAHRQLEDYVFAELTYTASKTCCWNSTTAAMAEIVLDYARAEQAAAAAAGTCVAPTVFRAEDGGYDRWADHAAATGRAALWRAWSEDESCPQRGVDDDAIATNAAPAFCSAPPAPSCADGLEPNDSAATAAAVGPSSTAVALCPGDADWYRVAAARTVTIRFRHADGDLDLVAYDAAGVRVATSDGITDQERVAVPAGGAVQVIGYGGATNAYTLIVE
;
A
#
# COMPACT_ATOMS: atom_id res chain seq x y z
N MET A 1 -74.44 -13.12 -41.70
CA MET A 1 -74.07 -14.55 -41.59
C MET A 1 -72.68 -14.73 -42.20
N GLY A 2 -71.66 -14.98 -41.37
CA GLY A 2 -70.38 -15.56 -41.80
C GLY A 2 -69.30 -14.68 -42.46
N ARG A 3 -68.25 -14.40 -41.67
CA ARG A 3 -66.81 -14.29 -42.03
C ARG A 3 -66.26 -13.03 -42.75
N LYS A 4 -65.57 -12.23 -41.92
CA LYS A 4 -64.17 -11.74 -42.02
C LYS A 4 -63.61 -11.44 -43.42
N LEU A 5 -63.34 -10.17 -43.72
CA LEU A 5 -62.00 -9.66 -44.10
C LEU A 5 -61.99 -8.12 -44.25
N ARG A 6 -60.88 -7.52 -43.78
CA ARG A 6 -60.23 -6.25 -44.19
C ARG A 6 -60.79 -4.89 -43.74
N SER A 7 -59.84 -4.12 -43.19
CA SER A 7 -59.54 -2.71 -43.46
C SER A 7 -59.87 -1.68 -42.36
N LEU A 8 -58.81 -1.30 -41.65
CA LEU A 8 -58.41 0.07 -41.27
C LEU A 8 -59.46 0.99 -40.63
N ALA A 9 -59.29 1.24 -39.32
CA ALA A 9 -59.37 2.57 -38.75
C ALA A 9 -58.52 2.64 -37.47
N ARG A 10 -57.73 3.71 -37.38
CA ARG A 10 -56.80 4.06 -36.31
C ARG A 10 -57.54 4.26 -34.98
N ILE A 11 -57.03 3.69 -33.89
CA ILE A 11 -57.23 4.18 -32.53
C ILE A 11 -55.84 4.33 -31.92
N ALA A 12 -55.53 5.56 -31.55
CA ALA A 12 -54.30 5.94 -30.86
C ALA A 12 -54.26 5.26 -29.49
N LEU A 13 -53.21 4.47 -29.25
CA LEU A 13 -52.87 3.99 -27.93
C LEU A 13 -51.59 4.70 -27.49
N SER A 14 -51.76 5.56 -26.49
CA SER A 14 -50.74 6.26 -25.72
C SER A 14 -49.69 5.28 -25.19
N THR A 15 -48.47 5.36 -25.74
CA THR A 15 -47.25 4.78 -25.19
C THR A 15 -46.83 5.58 -23.97
N VAL A 16 -47.03 5.02 -22.77
CA VAL A 16 -46.30 5.43 -21.58
C VAL A 16 -44.91 4.84 -21.70
N VAL A 17 -43.97 5.64 -22.20
CA VAL A 17 -42.54 5.34 -22.18
C VAL A 17 -42.06 5.54 -20.74
N TRP A 18 -41.80 4.44 -20.03
CA TRP A 18 -40.94 4.48 -18.86
C TRP A 18 -39.51 4.72 -19.36
N TRP A 19 -39.06 5.98 -19.27
CA TRP A 19 -37.65 6.31 -19.36
C TRP A 19 -36.95 5.75 -18.12
N VAL A 20 -36.37 4.57 -18.25
CA VAL A 20 -35.26 4.15 -17.38
C VAL A 20 -34.04 4.88 -17.93
N ALA A 21 -33.77 6.07 -17.39
CA ALA A 21 -32.48 6.72 -17.53
C ALA A 21 -31.51 5.96 -16.60
N GLY A 22 -30.79 5.00 -17.16
CA GLY A 22 -29.82 4.16 -16.46
C GLY A 22 -28.43 4.34 -17.03
N CYS A 23 -27.53 4.81 -16.16
CA CYS A 23 -26.08 4.64 -16.13
C CYS A 23 -25.28 5.17 -17.33
N ALA A 24 -24.55 6.25 -17.05
CA ALA A 24 -23.51 6.81 -17.90
C ALA A 24 -22.45 5.75 -18.25
N ASP A 25 -21.92 5.86 -19.46
CA ASP A 25 -20.79 5.10 -19.98
C ASP A 25 -19.63 5.11 -18.96
N ASP A 26 -19.36 3.93 -18.39
CA ASP A 26 -18.10 3.65 -17.70
C ASP A 26 -16.95 4.15 -18.57
N ALA A 27 -15.89 4.69 -17.96
CA ALA A 27 -14.61 4.84 -18.66
C ALA A 27 -14.21 3.44 -19.16
N ALA A 28 -14.54 3.16 -20.42
CA ALA A 28 -14.34 1.87 -21.03
C ALA A 28 -12.87 1.52 -20.83
N PRO A 29 -12.54 0.34 -20.27
CA PRO A 29 -11.15 -0.07 -20.22
C PRO A 29 -10.65 -0.03 -21.66
N SER A 30 -9.54 0.66 -21.91
CA SER A 30 -8.93 0.64 -23.24
C SER A 30 -8.31 -0.73 -23.45
N TYR A 31 -9.17 -1.71 -23.71
CA TYR A 31 -8.77 -3.05 -24.06
C TYR A 31 -7.93 -2.97 -25.33
N ASP A 32 -6.76 -3.62 -25.33
CA ASP A 32 -5.93 -3.68 -26.52
C ASP A 32 -6.71 -4.42 -27.62
N PRO A 33 -7.10 -3.74 -28.73
CA PRO A 33 -7.82 -4.38 -29.82
C PRO A 33 -7.00 -5.51 -30.47
N GLU A 34 -5.69 -5.61 -30.18
CA GLU A 34 -4.80 -6.65 -30.70
C GLU A 34 -5.32 -8.08 -30.47
N TRP A 35 -5.97 -8.36 -29.33
CA TRP A 35 -6.38 -9.74 -28.99
C TRP A 35 -7.87 -10.01 -29.16
N GLY A 36 -8.63 -9.01 -29.61
CA GLY A 36 -10.07 -9.12 -29.93
C GLY A 36 -10.94 -9.49 -28.72
N ILE A 37 -10.51 -9.16 -27.50
CA ILE A 37 -11.32 -9.30 -26.29
C ILE A 37 -11.88 -7.90 -26.01
N GLU A 38 -13.11 -7.66 -26.45
CA GLU A 38 -13.76 -6.35 -26.39
C GLU A 38 -14.58 -6.16 -25.09
N GLU A 39 -14.81 -7.24 -24.35
CA GLU A 39 -15.68 -7.28 -23.17
C GLU A 39 -14.89 -7.52 -21.88
N ALA A 40 -15.39 -6.95 -20.78
CA ALA A 40 -14.88 -7.23 -19.44
C ALA A 40 -15.08 -8.70 -19.08
N LEU A 41 -14.01 -9.36 -18.63
CA LEU A 41 -14.10 -10.70 -18.09
C LEU A 41 -14.54 -10.65 -16.63
N ALA A 42 -15.53 -11.46 -16.29
CA ALA A 42 -16.11 -11.51 -14.96
C ALA A 42 -15.65 -12.75 -14.18
N PRO A 43 -15.65 -12.69 -12.83
CA PRO A 43 -15.53 -13.90 -12.00
C PRO A 43 -16.51 -14.98 -12.42
N THR A 44 -16.13 -16.23 -12.20
CA THR A 44 -17.00 -17.37 -12.48
C THR A 44 -18.30 -17.29 -11.67
N PRO A 45 -19.41 -17.88 -12.17
CA PRO A 45 -20.68 -17.91 -11.45
C PRO A 45 -20.52 -18.46 -10.03
N PRO A 46 -21.46 -18.12 -9.11
CA PRO A 46 -21.36 -18.43 -7.69
C PRO A 46 -20.90 -19.88 -7.42
N PRO A 47 -20.12 -20.06 -6.34
CA PRO A 47 -19.49 -21.35 -6.05
C PRO A 47 -20.51 -22.49 -6.04
N GLY A 48 -20.12 -23.63 -6.62
CA GLY A 48 -20.91 -24.86 -6.58
C GLY A 48 -20.86 -25.54 -5.22
N LYS A 49 -21.40 -26.77 -5.12
CA LYS A 49 -21.12 -27.65 -3.96
C LYS A 49 -19.60 -27.77 -3.84
N GLU A 50 -19.04 -27.40 -2.69
CA GLU A 50 -17.59 -27.35 -2.40
C GLU A 50 -16.82 -26.15 -2.97
N ASP A 51 -17.38 -24.94 -3.04
CA ASP A 51 -16.56 -23.73 -3.28
C ASP A 51 -15.79 -23.74 -4.63
N SER A 52 -16.46 -24.26 -5.67
CA SER A 52 -15.87 -24.51 -7.00
C SER A 52 -14.72 -25.52 -7.02
N GLU A 53 -14.49 -26.23 -5.91
CA GLU A 53 -13.53 -27.32 -5.82
C GLU A 53 -13.86 -28.45 -6.80
N PHE A 54 -12.81 -29.09 -7.31
CA PHE A 54 -12.89 -30.19 -8.27
C PHE A 54 -13.65 -29.87 -9.56
N ARG A 55 -13.97 -28.58 -9.79
CA ARG A 55 -14.59 -28.12 -11.03
C ARG A 55 -13.64 -28.45 -12.18
N ARG A 56 -14.11 -29.32 -13.07
CA ARG A 56 -13.34 -29.75 -14.23
C ARG A 56 -13.01 -28.54 -15.10
N GLY A 57 -11.72 -28.27 -15.29
CA GLY A 57 -11.23 -27.33 -16.27
C GLY A 57 -11.04 -28.01 -17.63
N LEU A 58 -9.94 -27.68 -18.29
CA LEU A 58 -9.58 -28.24 -19.59
C LEU A 58 -9.17 -29.71 -19.46
N ARG A 59 -9.55 -30.58 -20.42
CA ARG A 59 -8.99 -31.93 -20.49
C ARG A 59 -7.47 -31.86 -20.67
N VAL A 60 -6.72 -32.66 -19.93
CA VAL A 60 -5.25 -32.72 -20.04
C VAL A 60 -4.83 -33.15 -21.45
N ALA A 61 -5.59 -34.03 -22.07
CA ALA A 61 -5.36 -34.51 -23.44
C ALA A 61 -5.77 -33.52 -24.55
N THR A 62 -6.19 -32.29 -24.21
CA THR A 62 -6.54 -31.30 -25.23
C THR A 62 -5.32 -30.92 -26.05
N ASP A 63 -5.44 -30.88 -27.39
CA ASP A 63 -4.35 -30.39 -28.23
C ASP A 63 -4.13 -28.89 -27.97
N THR A 64 -2.98 -28.58 -27.38
CA THR A 64 -2.55 -27.22 -27.03
C THR A 64 -1.29 -26.83 -27.77
N ARG A 65 -0.77 -27.66 -28.70
CA ARG A 65 0.55 -27.46 -29.33
C ARG A 65 0.74 -26.09 -29.98
N ARG A 66 -0.34 -25.43 -30.41
CA ARG A 66 -0.32 -24.09 -31.01
C ARG A 66 -0.58 -22.98 -30.00
N THR A 67 -1.47 -23.19 -29.03
CA THR A 67 -1.87 -22.16 -28.05
C THR A 67 -1.00 -22.16 -26.78
N GLN A 68 -0.20 -23.20 -26.57
CA GLN A 68 0.58 -23.40 -25.36
C GLN A 68 1.60 -22.28 -25.12
N VAL A 69 1.63 -21.80 -23.89
CA VAL A 69 2.61 -20.82 -23.39
C VAL A 69 3.87 -21.56 -22.92
N TRP A 70 3.71 -22.58 -22.08
CA TRP A 70 4.76 -23.52 -21.68
C TRP A 70 4.19 -24.92 -21.46
N THR A 71 5.02 -25.94 -21.58
CA THR A 71 4.64 -27.31 -21.21
C THR A 71 4.72 -27.44 -19.69
N ALA A 72 3.64 -27.90 -19.04
CA ALA A 72 3.70 -28.25 -17.62
C ALA A 72 4.43 -29.60 -17.45
N LYS A 73 5.67 -29.56 -16.95
CA LYS A 73 6.52 -30.75 -16.73
C LYS A 73 6.59 -31.17 -15.26
N ASN A 74 6.36 -30.24 -14.35
CA ASN A 74 6.39 -30.47 -12.91
C ASN A 74 4.97 -30.45 -12.32
N ALA A 75 4.80 -30.90 -11.09
CA ALA A 75 3.53 -30.85 -10.38
C ALA A 75 3.71 -30.11 -9.05
N TRP A 76 2.70 -29.31 -8.63
CA TRP A 76 2.81 -28.48 -7.43
C TRP A 76 3.18 -29.25 -6.16
N ASP A 77 2.68 -30.48 -5.99
CA ASP A 77 2.93 -31.33 -4.82
C ASP A 77 4.17 -32.24 -4.96
N ASP A 78 4.94 -32.10 -6.03
CA ASP A 78 6.11 -32.95 -6.27
C ASP A 78 7.29 -32.58 -5.36
N THR A 79 7.85 -33.61 -4.72
CA THR A 79 9.04 -33.53 -3.84
C THR A 79 10.13 -34.52 -4.25
N ALA A 80 9.90 -35.35 -5.26
CA ALA A 80 10.67 -36.57 -5.48
C ALA A 80 11.39 -36.62 -6.83
N THR A 81 10.87 -35.94 -7.87
CA THR A 81 11.55 -35.93 -9.18
C THR A 81 12.93 -35.25 -9.09
N PRO A 82 13.83 -35.50 -10.07
CA PRO A 82 15.10 -34.78 -10.13
C PRO A 82 14.95 -33.25 -10.12
N ALA A 83 13.92 -32.72 -10.81
CA ALA A 83 13.61 -31.29 -10.80
C ALA A 83 13.17 -30.81 -9.41
N ALA A 84 12.36 -31.60 -8.69
CA ALA A 84 11.94 -31.28 -7.33
C ALA A 84 13.09 -31.39 -6.30
N ARG A 85 14.11 -32.21 -6.56
CA ARG A 85 15.28 -32.34 -5.68
C ARG A 85 16.39 -31.34 -5.96
N ALA A 86 16.35 -30.65 -7.11
CA ALA A 86 17.34 -29.64 -7.44
C ALA A 86 17.31 -28.45 -6.47
N ALA A 87 18.50 -27.91 -6.17
CA ALA A 87 18.63 -26.63 -5.50
C ALA A 87 18.03 -25.51 -6.37
N GLY A 88 17.51 -24.47 -5.73
CA GLY A 88 16.91 -23.33 -6.42
C GLY A 88 17.29 -22.01 -5.76
N LEU A 89 16.47 -20.98 -6.00
CA LEU A 89 16.78 -19.61 -5.59
C LEU A 89 16.79 -19.40 -4.08
N ALA A 90 15.92 -20.12 -3.35
CA ALA A 90 15.72 -19.95 -1.90
C ALA A 90 15.71 -21.29 -1.14
N TRP A 91 16.17 -22.38 -1.76
CA TRP A 91 16.18 -23.71 -1.14
C TRP A 91 17.39 -24.53 -1.61
N GLY A 92 17.90 -25.37 -0.71
CA GLY A 92 18.96 -26.33 -1.01
C GLY A 92 18.49 -27.54 -1.82
N ALA A 93 19.44 -28.33 -2.31
CA ALA A 93 19.14 -29.63 -2.92
C ALA A 93 18.48 -30.56 -1.89
N ASP A 94 17.58 -31.43 -2.37
CA ASP A 94 16.83 -32.39 -1.56
C ASP A 94 16.08 -31.77 -0.38
N SER A 95 15.63 -30.50 -0.52
CA SER A 95 14.92 -29.75 0.53
C SER A 95 13.64 -30.41 1.06
N GLY A 96 13.08 -31.40 0.34
CA GLY A 96 11.80 -32.03 0.68
C GLY A 96 10.57 -31.14 0.46
N LEU A 97 10.77 -29.89 0.03
CA LEU A 97 9.70 -28.92 -0.20
C LEU A 97 8.94 -29.24 -1.50
N THR A 98 7.62 -29.13 -1.43
CA THR A 98 6.75 -29.04 -2.61
C THR A 98 7.04 -27.77 -3.40
N TRP A 99 6.62 -27.71 -4.66
CA TRP A 99 6.76 -26.49 -5.46
C TRP A 99 5.95 -25.30 -4.91
N ASP A 100 4.84 -25.54 -4.22
CA ASP A 100 4.07 -24.46 -3.59
C ASP A 100 4.80 -23.90 -2.35
N GLN A 101 5.44 -24.76 -1.56
CA GLN A 101 6.32 -24.32 -0.47
C GLN A 101 7.58 -23.62 -0.99
N LYS A 102 8.09 -24.01 -2.16
CA LYS A 102 9.20 -23.30 -2.82
C LYS A 102 8.79 -21.93 -3.33
N TYR A 103 7.55 -21.74 -3.78
CA TYR A 103 7.00 -20.43 -4.12
C TYR A 103 6.98 -19.52 -2.88
N ALA A 104 6.52 -20.05 -1.74
CA ALA A 104 6.58 -19.33 -0.46
C ALA A 104 8.01 -18.96 -0.07
N ALA A 105 8.94 -19.93 -0.10
CA ALA A 105 10.35 -19.70 0.23
C ALA A 105 11.03 -18.69 -0.71
N TRP A 106 10.68 -18.71 -2.00
CA TRP A 106 11.20 -17.74 -2.98
C TRP A 106 10.77 -16.31 -2.64
N LEU A 107 9.49 -16.10 -2.32
CA LEU A 107 8.99 -14.78 -1.95
C LEU A 107 9.57 -14.28 -0.62
N ASP A 108 9.64 -15.17 0.36
CA ASP A 108 10.27 -14.89 1.66
C ASP A 108 11.75 -14.48 1.49
N GLY A 109 12.47 -15.16 0.61
CA GLY A 109 13.87 -14.88 0.30
C GLY A 109 14.14 -13.66 -0.57
N LEU A 110 13.12 -12.93 -1.06
CA LEU A 110 13.35 -11.72 -1.86
C LEU A 110 13.96 -10.61 -0.98
N ALA A 111 15.06 -10.02 -1.45
CA ALA A 111 15.77 -8.99 -0.72
C ALA A 111 14.99 -7.67 -0.73
N TRP A 112 14.86 -7.05 0.45
CA TRP A 112 14.42 -5.67 0.58
C TRP A 112 15.51 -4.71 0.13
N ILE A 113 15.15 -3.73 -0.70
CA ILE A 113 16.04 -2.69 -1.25
C ILE A 113 15.32 -1.33 -1.21
N PRO A 114 16.05 -0.20 -1.22
CA PRO A 114 15.42 1.11 -1.46
C PRO A 114 14.71 1.12 -2.81
N ALA A 115 13.52 1.72 -2.86
CA ALA A 115 12.76 1.90 -4.09
C ALA A 115 13.24 3.12 -4.88
N ALA A 116 12.89 3.17 -6.16
CA ALA A 116 13.25 4.25 -7.08
C ALA A 116 12.59 5.59 -6.74
N ASP A 117 11.55 5.60 -5.90
CA ASP A 117 10.91 6.81 -5.40
C ASP A 117 11.76 7.58 -4.36
N GLY A 118 12.84 6.95 -3.87
CA GLY A 118 13.80 7.54 -2.94
C GLY A 118 13.39 7.52 -1.47
N TYR A 119 12.23 6.93 -1.12
CA TYR A 119 11.75 6.92 0.27
C TYR A 119 11.11 5.60 0.70
N SER A 120 10.60 4.78 -0.21
CA SER A 120 10.00 3.49 0.12
C SER A 120 11.02 2.35 0.01
N THR A 121 10.63 1.19 0.53
CA THR A 121 11.40 -0.06 0.39
C THR A 121 10.64 -0.98 -0.54
N THR A 122 11.34 -1.60 -1.48
CA THR A 122 10.80 -2.55 -2.45
C THR A 122 11.61 -3.85 -2.48
N ILE A 123 11.22 -4.80 -3.32
CA ILE A 123 11.89 -6.09 -3.48
C ILE A 123 12.84 -6.09 -4.69
N ARG A 124 13.93 -6.85 -4.58
CA ARG A 124 14.76 -7.25 -5.73
C ARG A 124 14.47 -8.70 -6.09
N LEU A 125 14.16 -8.94 -7.36
CA LEU A 125 13.94 -10.27 -7.93
C LEU A 125 15.22 -10.79 -8.56
N THR A 126 15.51 -12.06 -8.31
CA THR A 126 16.58 -12.80 -8.98
C THR A 126 15.96 -13.94 -9.79
N THR A 127 16.27 -13.99 -11.07
CA THR A 127 15.85 -15.07 -11.97
C THR A 127 16.65 -16.35 -11.71
N PRO A 128 16.14 -17.55 -12.06
CA PRO A 128 16.89 -18.81 -11.98
C PRO A 128 18.20 -18.81 -12.78
N TRP A 129 18.36 -17.86 -13.70
CA TRP A 129 19.53 -17.71 -14.57
C TRP A 129 20.56 -16.69 -14.04
N GLY A 130 20.35 -16.15 -12.84
CA GLY A 130 21.29 -15.27 -12.14
C GLY A 130 21.14 -13.77 -12.43
N LYS A 131 20.13 -13.39 -13.23
CA LYS A 131 19.82 -11.98 -13.52
C LYS A 131 18.97 -11.37 -12.42
N THR A 132 19.28 -10.14 -12.03
CA THR A 132 18.55 -9.41 -10.99
C THR A 132 17.83 -8.19 -11.56
N LEU A 133 16.58 -7.98 -11.15
CA LEU A 133 15.77 -6.81 -11.50
C LEU A 133 15.06 -6.31 -10.23
N ASP A 134 15.02 -5.01 -10.04
CA ASP A 134 14.21 -4.41 -8.96
C ASP A 134 12.73 -4.59 -9.29
N SER A 135 11.85 -4.50 -8.28
CA SER A 135 10.41 -4.71 -8.45
C SER A 135 9.83 -3.93 -9.64
N PRO A 136 8.96 -4.54 -10.47
CA PRO A 136 8.24 -3.78 -11.48
C PRO A 136 7.23 -2.85 -10.82
N SER A 137 6.87 -1.76 -11.51
CA SER A 137 5.75 -0.92 -11.11
C SER A 137 4.45 -1.54 -11.60
N LEU A 138 3.65 -2.04 -10.66
CA LEU A 138 2.41 -2.77 -10.90
C LEU A 138 1.30 -2.31 -9.95
N GLU A 139 0.06 -2.48 -10.41
CA GLU A 139 -1.14 -2.38 -9.59
C GLU A 139 -1.18 -3.50 -8.53
N CYS A 140 -2.08 -3.38 -7.56
CA CYS A 140 -2.04 -4.24 -6.37
C CYS A 140 -2.33 -5.72 -6.70
N ALA A 141 -3.35 -6.00 -7.51
CA ALA A 141 -3.66 -7.36 -7.95
C ALA A 141 -2.64 -7.88 -8.99
N GLU A 142 -2.16 -6.98 -9.85
CA GLU A 142 -1.18 -7.29 -10.88
C GLU A 142 0.10 -7.89 -10.30
N LEU A 143 0.58 -7.36 -9.18
CA LEU A 143 1.79 -7.87 -8.51
C LEU A 143 1.62 -9.34 -8.07
N SER A 144 0.47 -9.69 -7.49
CA SER A 144 0.18 -11.06 -7.05
C SER A 144 0.11 -12.05 -8.23
N LEU A 145 -0.59 -11.65 -9.30
CA LEU A 145 -0.68 -12.43 -10.54
C LEU A 145 0.68 -12.60 -11.20
N PHE A 146 1.45 -11.51 -11.32
CA PHE A 146 2.80 -11.49 -11.88
C PHE A 146 3.70 -12.49 -11.17
N LEU A 147 3.80 -12.42 -9.84
CA LEU A 147 4.68 -13.31 -9.06
C LEU A 147 4.30 -14.78 -9.25
N ARG A 148 3.00 -15.11 -9.22
CA ARG A 148 2.53 -16.49 -9.38
C ARG A 148 2.77 -17.02 -10.80
N ILE A 149 2.47 -16.22 -11.83
CA ILE A 149 2.70 -16.59 -13.24
C ILE A 149 4.19 -16.78 -13.49
N THR A 150 5.03 -15.85 -13.03
CA THR A 150 6.47 -15.89 -13.23
C THR A 150 7.08 -17.14 -12.63
N PHE A 151 6.77 -17.47 -11.38
CA PHE A 151 7.26 -18.68 -10.73
C PHE A 151 6.79 -19.95 -11.45
N ALA A 152 5.50 -20.03 -11.81
CA ALA A 152 4.95 -21.19 -12.50
C ALA A 152 5.59 -21.41 -13.88
N ALA A 153 5.86 -20.34 -14.61
CA ALA A 153 6.51 -20.40 -15.92
C ALA A 153 7.98 -20.81 -15.81
N TRP A 154 8.74 -20.28 -14.84
CA TRP A 154 10.14 -20.64 -14.63
C TRP A 154 10.35 -22.11 -14.30
N TYR A 155 9.43 -22.69 -13.53
CA TYR A 155 9.52 -24.07 -13.07
C TYR A 155 8.57 -25.02 -13.82
N GLU A 156 8.02 -24.59 -14.95
CA GLU A 156 7.17 -25.41 -15.82
C GLU A 156 6.02 -26.11 -15.06
N LEU A 157 5.35 -25.37 -14.17
CA LEU A 157 4.25 -25.84 -13.34
C LEU A 157 2.90 -25.63 -14.05
N PRO A 158 1.91 -26.51 -13.85
CA PRO A 158 0.58 -26.29 -14.38
C PRO A 158 -0.05 -25.08 -13.68
N LEU A 159 -0.53 -24.13 -14.47
CA LEU A 159 -1.25 -22.96 -13.98
C LEU A 159 -2.44 -22.69 -14.89
N PHE A 160 -3.60 -22.38 -14.32
CA PHE A 160 -4.63 -21.65 -15.03
C PHE A 160 -5.51 -20.85 -14.06
N PHE A 161 -5.99 -19.70 -14.53
CA PHE A 161 -7.04 -18.92 -13.92
C PHE A 161 -8.33 -19.10 -14.71
N GLU A 162 -9.43 -19.19 -14.00
CA GLU A 162 -10.77 -19.24 -14.54
C GLU A 162 -11.43 -17.86 -14.48
N THR A 163 -12.16 -17.57 -15.56
CA THR A 163 -12.99 -16.38 -15.70
C THR A 163 -14.13 -16.70 -16.68
N VAL A 164 -15.10 -15.81 -16.82
CA VAL A 164 -16.16 -15.91 -17.85
C VAL A 164 -16.25 -14.64 -18.68
N ASP A 165 -16.65 -14.78 -19.94
CA ASP A 165 -17.01 -13.64 -20.78
C ASP A 165 -18.45 -13.17 -20.54
N GLY A 166 -18.91 -12.13 -21.26
CA GLY A 166 -20.26 -11.59 -21.12
C GLY A 166 -21.37 -12.56 -21.51
N SER A 167 -21.05 -13.63 -22.25
CA SER A 167 -21.98 -14.74 -22.56
C SER A 167 -22.04 -15.82 -21.47
N GLY A 168 -21.17 -15.73 -20.45
CA GLY A 168 -21.00 -16.74 -19.41
C GLY A 168 -20.12 -17.92 -19.83
N GLN A 169 -19.44 -17.83 -20.98
CA GLN A 169 -18.53 -18.87 -21.44
C GLN A 169 -17.25 -18.83 -20.62
N ARG A 170 -16.87 -19.99 -20.06
CA ARG A 170 -15.61 -20.13 -19.30
C ARG A 170 -14.41 -19.94 -20.20
N VAL A 171 -13.50 -19.08 -19.76
CA VAL A 171 -12.20 -18.82 -20.37
C VAL A 171 -11.11 -19.20 -19.36
N TYR A 172 -10.10 -19.90 -19.85
CA TYR A 172 -8.95 -20.35 -19.08
C TYR A 172 -7.72 -19.56 -19.51
N PHE A 173 -7.10 -18.86 -18.57
CA PHE A 173 -5.83 -18.16 -18.76
C PHE A 173 -4.72 -18.99 -18.11
N GLY A 174 -3.83 -19.61 -18.88
CA GLY A 174 -2.77 -20.39 -18.25
C GLY A 174 -1.73 -20.96 -19.21
N HIS A 175 -1.02 -21.99 -18.73
CA HIS A 175 0.06 -22.64 -19.47
C HIS A 175 -0.35 -23.16 -20.85
N ASN A 176 -1.64 -23.46 -21.05
CA ASN A 176 -2.23 -23.93 -22.31
C ASN A 176 -2.67 -22.80 -23.26
N GLY A 177 -2.39 -21.54 -22.92
CA GLY A 177 -2.84 -20.35 -23.62
C GLY A 177 -4.07 -19.72 -22.97
N VAL A 178 -4.64 -18.72 -23.65
CA VAL A 178 -5.93 -18.13 -23.31
C VAL A 178 -7.01 -18.76 -24.20
N ARG A 179 -7.87 -19.58 -23.60
CA ARG A 179 -8.71 -20.49 -24.38
C ARG A 179 -9.99 -20.91 -23.67
N THR A 180 -10.95 -21.40 -24.43
CA THR A 180 -12.10 -22.15 -23.92
C THR A 180 -11.83 -23.65 -24.01
N ALA A 181 -12.82 -24.46 -23.62
CA ALA A 181 -12.77 -25.91 -23.80
C ALA A 181 -12.70 -26.32 -25.28
N THR A 182 -13.21 -25.50 -26.21
CA THR A 182 -13.33 -25.84 -27.64
C THR A 182 -12.17 -25.34 -28.49
N GLY A 183 -11.43 -24.32 -28.03
CA GLY A 183 -10.31 -23.78 -28.80
C GLY A 183 -9.79 -22.48 -28.20
N ARG A 184 -8.91 -21.79 -28.95
CA ARG A 184 -8.46 -20.43 -28.65
C ARG A 184 -9.68 -19.53 -28.36
N TYR A 185 -9.55 -18.63 -27.39
CA TYR A 185 -10.56 -17.62 -27.11
C TYR A 185 -10.27 -16.35 -27.92
N ALA A 186 -11.28 -15.75 -28.54
CA ALA A 186 -11.15 -14.53 -29.36
C ALA A 186 -9.98 -14.59 -30.37
N ALA A 187 -9.28 -13.48 -30.59
CA ALA A 187 -8.10 -13.39 -31.44
C ALA A 187 -6.78 -13.61 -30.67
N THR A 188 -6.84 -14.24 -29.50
CA THR A 188 -5.66 -14.47 -28.67
C THR A 188 -4.54 -15.21 -29.41
N PRO A 189 -3.27 -14.97 -29.07
CA PRO A 189 -2.15 -15.56 -29.78
C PRO A 189 -2.12 -17.08 -29.72
N GLU A 190 -1.71 -17.68 -30.83
CA GLU A 190 -1.15 -19.02 -30.80
C GLU A 190 0.31 -18.90 -30.33
N PHE A 191 0.48 -18.83 -29.00
CA PHE A 191 1.74 -18.51 -28.33
C PHE A 191 2.93 -19.32 -28.86
N ALA A 192 2.74 -20.63 -29.07
CA ALA A 192 3.79 -21.52 -29.54
C ALA A 192 4.25 -21.24 -30.98
N ILE A 193 3.42 -20.56 -31.78
CA ILE A 193 3.71 -20.18 -33.16
C ILE A 193 4.23 -18.75 -33.25
N ARG A 194 3.64 -17.84 -32.46
CA ARG A 194 3.89 -16.40 -32.55
C ARG A 194 5.17 -15.98 -31.81
N TYR A 195 5.52 -16.65 -30.71
CA TYR A 195 6.57 -16.18 -29.81
C TYR A 195 7.61 -17.26 -29.53
N ALA A 196 8.86 -16.81 -29.39
CA ALA A 196 10.00 -17.67 -29.15
C ALA A 196 10.04 -18.17 -27.69
N ASP A 197 10.59 -19.37 -27.51
CA ASP A 197 10.94 -19.92 -26.21
C ASP A 197 12.44 -20.22 -26.20
N HIS A 198 13.20 -19.45 -25.41
CA HIS A 198 14.64 -19.59 -25.29
C HIS A 198 15.06 -20.35 -24.02
N SER A 199 14.13 -20.99 -23.31
CA SER A 199 14.42 -21.69 -22.05
C SER A 199 15.39 -22.86 -22.20
N GLY A 200 15.58 -23.35 -23.44
CA GLY A 200 16.56 -24.40 -23.77
C GLY A 200 17.99 -23.91 -24.02
N LEU A 201 18.26 -22.58 -23.94
CA LEU A 201 19.62 -22.07 -24.09
C LEU A 201 20.53 -22.56 -22.95
N ALA A 202 21.77 -22.91 -23.28
CA ALA A 202 22.79 -23.24 -22.30
C ALA A 202 23.24 -21.98 -21.51
N PRO A 203 23.75 -22.13 -20.27
CA PRO A 203 24.24 -21.01 -19.47
C PRO A 203 25.16 -20.04 -20.18
N ALA A 204 26.16 -20.55 -20.88
CA ALA A 204 27.10 -19.72 -21.64
C ALA A 204 26.42 -18.86 -22.72
N GLN A 205 25.30 -19.31 -23.30
CA GLN A 205 24.62 -18.58 -24.37
C GLN A 205 23.84 -17.39 -23.82
N TYR A 206 22.99 -17.60 -22.81
CA TYR A 206 22.19 -16.51 -22.24
C TYR A 206 23.03 -15.55 -21.39
N GLN A 207 24.17 -16.01 -20.84
CA GLN A 207 25.13 -15.14 -20.13
C GLN A 207 25.92 -14.27 -21.11
N ALA A 208 26.26 -14.78 -22.29
CA ALA A 208 26.94 -13.99 -23.32
C ALA A 208 26.01 -12.94 -23.93
N ALA A 209 24.76 -13.32 -24.23
CA ALA A 209 23.75 -12.41 -24.74
C ALA A 209 22.35 -12.88 -24.32
N TRP A 210 21.68 -12.07 -23.49
CA TRP A 210 20.29 -12.32 -23.14
C TRP A 210 19.40 -12.17 -24.38
N PRO A 211 18.58 -13.18 -24.73
CA PRO A 211 17.70 -13.07 -25.90
C PRO A 211 16.66 -11.97 -25.64
N SER A 212 16.43 -11.13 -26.64
CA SER A 212 15.52 -9.99 -26.56
C SER A 212 14.52 -9.99 -27.71
N ASP A 213 13.28 -9.59 -27.43
CA ASP A 213 12.19 -9.44 -28.41
C ASP A 213 11.76 -7.98 -28.51
N ALA A 214 12.08 -7.32 -29.64
CA ALA A 214 11.80 -5.89 -29.83
C ALA A 214 10.30 -5.55 -29.77
N ASN A 215 9.42 -6.45 -30.19
CA ASN A 215 7.98 -6.22 -30.14
C ASN A 215 7.44 -6.38 -28.71
N LEU A 216 7.97 -7.34 -27.96
CA LEU A 216 7.59 -7.54 -26.56
C LEU A 216 7.94 -6.30 -25.75
N ARG A 217 9.12 -5.72 -25.99
CA ARG A 217 9.60 -4.55 -25.25
C ARG A 217 8.73 -3.31 -25.36
N THR A 218 7.89 -3.22 -26.40
CA THR A 218 6.96 -2.08 -26.57
C THR A 218 5.59 -2.32 -25.93
N LYS A 219 5.31 -3.54 -25.46
CA LYS A 219 4.02 -3.91 -24.87
C LYS A 219 3.81 -3.24 -23.52
N LYS A 220 2.55 -2.84 -23.29
CA LYS A 220 2.08 -2.14 -22.09
C LYS A 220 0.91 -2.85 -21.44
N VAL A 221 0.67 -2.54 -20.17
CA VAL A 221 -0.61 -2.82 -19.51
C VAL A 221 -1.49 -1.57 -19.54
N SER A 222 -2.72 -1.72 -20.03
CA SER A 222 -3.72 -0.66 -20.14
C SER A 222 -4.18 -0.14 -18.76
N GLY A 223 -4.90 0.99 -18.74
CA GLY A 223 -5.53 1.51 -17.52
C GLY A 223 -4.70 2.45 -16.66
N GLY A 224 -3.55 2.96 -17.15
CA GLY A 224 -2.75 3.96 -16.42
C GLY A 224 -1.34 4.09 -16.97
N GLU A 225 -0.47 4.79 -16.24
CA GLU A 225 0.96 4.78 -16.53
C GLU A 225 1.54 3.36 -16.38
N ASP A 226 2.44 3.00 -17.31
CA ASP A 226 3.18 1.74 -17.30
C ASP A 226 4.64 2.04 -17.59
N VAL A 227 5.33 2.51 -16.55
CA VAL A 227 6.74 2.87 -16.58
C VAL A 227 7.49 2.03 -15.56
N GLN A 228 8.64 1.50 -15.96
CA GLN A 228 9.43 0.59 -15.14
C GLN A 228 10.76 1.28 -14.75
N PRO A 229 10.88 1.83 -13.53
CA PRO A 229 12.07 2.57 -13.10
C PRO A 229 13.35 1.76 -13.20
N ALA A 230 13.27 0.45 -12.92
CA ALA A 230 14.38 -0.50 -13.06
C ALA A 230 15.02 -0.51 -14.46
N LEU A 231 14.30 -0.04 -15.48
CA LEU A 231 14.74 0.03 -16.87
C LEU A 231 14.61 1.45 -17.44
N GLY A 232 14.79 2.48 -16.61
CA GLY A 232 14.78 3.88 -17.05
C GLY A 232 13.44 4.36 -17.60
N GLY A 233 12.33 3.80 -17.10
CA GLY A 233 10.97 4.17 -17.51
C GLY A 233 10.43 3.42 -18.73
N ALA A 234 11.08 2.34 -19.16
CA ALA A 234 10.56 1.47 -20.21
C ALA A 234 9.20 0.82 -19.83
N PRO A 235 8.39 0.37 -20.79
CA PRO A 235 7.14 -0.37 -20.53
C PRO A 235 7.33 -1.71 -19.80
N LEU A 236 6.26 -2.27 -19.21
CA LEU A 236 6.29 -3.59 -18.58
C LEU A 236 6.77 -4.70 -19.53
N GLY A 237 6.44 -4.62 -20.81
CA GLY A 237 6.91 -5.57 -21.81
C GLY A 237 8.44 -5.67 -21.85
N ALA A 238 9.15 -4.55 -21.70
CA ALA A 238 10.61 -4.55 -21.62
C ALA A 238 11.11 -5.23 -20.34
N TYR A 239 10.44 -4.98 -19.21
CA TYR A 239 10.75 -5.66 -17.95
C TYR A 239 10.62 -7.18 -18.07
N LEU A 240 9.52 -7.65 -18.67
CA LEU A 240 9.27 -9.07 -18.87
C LEU A 240 10.22 -9.72 -19.89
N ASP A 241 10.66 -8.97 -20.90
CA ASP A 241 11.71 -9.38 -21.83
C ASP A 241 13.04 -9.62 -21.10
N GLU A 242 13.38 -8.78 -20.12
CA GLU A 242 14.57 -8.98 -19.29
C GLU A 242 14.42 -10.12 -18.27
N LEU A 243 13.18 -10.47 -17.89
CA LEU A 243 12.87 -11.44 -16.84
C LEU A 243 12.73 -12.89 -17.34
N HIS A 244 12.19 -13.09 -18.54
CA HIS A 244 11.86 -14.41 -19.07
C HIS A 244 12.69 -14.79 -20.30
N LEU A 245 13.31 -15.98 -20.28
CA LEU A 245 13.81 -16.65 -21.49
C LEU A 245 12.67 -17.17 -22.36
N ASN A 246 11.60 -17.69 -21.77
CA ASN A 246 10.37 -18.03 -22.50
C ASN A 246 9.58 -16.75 -22.81
N LYS A 247 9.71 -16.20 -24.01
CA LYS A 247 9.00 -14.97 -24.40
C LYS A 247 7.49 -15.19 -24.50
N ARG A 248 7.03 -16.43 -24.73
CA ARG A 248 5.60 -16.78 -24.65
C ARG A 248 5.03 -16.44 -23.28
N ALA A 249 5.76 -16.79 -22.21
CA ALA A 249 5.36 -16.48 -20.84
C ALA A 249 5.29 -14.97 -20.60
N ALA A 250 6.23 -14.20 -21.13
CA ALA A 250 6.20 -12.73 -21.03
C ALA A 250 4.97 -12.13 -21.71
N TYR A 251 4.67 -12.49 -22.97
CA TYR A 251 3.44 -12.02 -23.64
C TYR A 251 2.18 -12.47 -22.90
N PHE A 252 2.16 -13.70 -22.37
CA PHE A 252 1.04 -14.20 -21.57
C PHE A 252 0.86 -13.37 -20.30
N THR A 253 1.93 -12.99 -19.62
CA THR A 253 1.86 -12.13 -18.43
C THR A 253 1.26 -10.77 -18.77
N VAL A 254 1.73 -10.09 -19.84
CA VAL A 254 1.10 -8.81 -20.27
C VAL A 254 -0.40 -8.99 -20.49
N MET A 255 -0.80 -10.10 -21.13
CA MET A 255 -2.21 -10.39 -21.37
C MET A 255 -2.99 -10.66 -20.08
N ALA A 256 -2.47 -11.50 -19.19
CA ALA A 256 -3.12 -11.81 -17.94
C ALA A 256 -3.34 -10.55 -17.10
N LEU A 257 -2.36 -9.64 -17.06
CA LEU A 257 -2.47 -8.40 -16.27
C LEU A 257 -3.44 -7.37 -16.88
N ASN A 258 -3.70 -7.43 -18.19
CA ASN A 258 -4.70 -6.57 -18.83
C ASN A 258 -6.15 -7.02 -18.58
N TYR A 259 -6.38 -8.30 -18.28
CA TYR A 259 -7.72 -8.90 -18.27
C TYR A 259 -8.10 -9.58 -16.95
N LEU A 260 -7.15 -9.79 -16.05
CA LEU A 260 -7.38 -10.38 -14.73
C LEU A 260 -6.99 -9.38 -13.65
N GLY A 261 -7.78 -9.30 -12.58
CA GLY A 261 -7.51 -8.41 -11.46
C GLY A 261 -7.98 -8.96 -10.13
N SER A 262 -8.18 -8.08 -9.15
CA SER A 262 -8.57 -8.44 -7.78
C SER A 262 -9.90 -9.20 -7.72
N MET A 263 -10.82 -8.98 -8.66
CA MET A 263 -12.06 -9.77 -8.78
C MET A 263 -11.77 -11.25 -9.08
N ASN A 264 -10.83 -11.53 -9.96
CA ASN A 264 -10.44 -12.90 -10.31
C ASN A 264 -9.67 -13.57 -9.17
N LEU A 265 -8.86 -12.81 -8.44
CA LEU A 265 -8.19 -13.29 -7.22
C LEU A 265 -9.17 -13.52 -6.07
N ALA A 266 -10.25 -12.74 -5.99
CA ALA A 266 -11.31 -12.94 -4.98
C ALA A 266 -12.14 -14.20 -5.25
N ASP A 267 -12.23 -14.64 -6.51
CA ASP A 267 -13.00 -15.80 -6.94
C ASP A 267 -12.43 -17.13 -6.39
N SER A 268 -13.33 -17.88 -5.75
CA SER A 268 -13.18 -19.27 -5.37
C SER A 268 -12.60 -20.22 -6.43
N ALA A 269 -12.75 -19.93 -7.72
CA ALA A 269 -12.19 -20.77 -8.78
C ALA A 269 -10.65 -20.67 -8.87
N ASN A 270 -10.08 -19.57 -8.37
CA ASN A 270 -8.66 -19.23 -8.51
C ASN A 270 -7.92 -19.26 -7.17
N THR A 271 -8.60 -18.92 -6.08
CA THR A 271 -8.06 -18.89 -4.72
C THR A 271 -9.04 -19.49 -3.74
N TYR A 272 -8.60 -19.71 -2.49
CA TYR A 272 -9.47 -20.17 -1.41
C TYR A 272 -9.18 -19.43 -0.12
N ASN A 273 -10.19 -19.29 0.74
CA ASN A 273 -10.05 -18.58 2.02
C ASN A 273 -9.31 -19.45 3.03
N LEU A 274 -8.47 -18.80 3.85
CA LEU A 274 -7.64 -19.45 4.86
C LEU A 274 -8.13 -19.16 6.28
N VAL A 275 -7.88 -20.11 7.19
CA VAL A 275 -7.82 -19.82 8.62
C VAL A 275 -6.60 -18.94 8.93
N PRO A 276 -6.72 -17.97 9.84
CA PRO A 276 -5.65 -17.00 10.13
C PRO A 276 -4.29 -17.62 10.49
N GLU A 277 -4.28 -18.72 11.24
CA GLU A 277 -3.07 -19.42 11.69
C GLU A 277 -2.24 -20.02 10.55
N ALA A 278 -2.85 -20.21 9.37
CA ALA A 278 -2.21 -20.85 8.23
C ALA A 278 -1.53 -19.86 7.28
N VAL A 279 -1.57 -18.56 7.58
CA VAL A 279 -0.98 -17.51 6.73
C VAL A 279 0.53 -17.73 6.58
N ARG A 280 1.04 -17.65 5.35
CA ARG A 280 2.46 -17.81 5.02
C ARG A 280 2.83 -16.94 3.81
N ALA A 281 4.14 -16.83 3.55
CA ALA A 281 4.65 -16.21 2.34
C ALA A 281 4.00 -16.80 1.07
N GLY A 282 3.63 -15.96 0.11
CA GLY A 282 2.90 -16.35 -1.10
C GLY A 282 1.38 -16.41 -0.98
N ASP A 283 0.84 -16.19 0.22
CA ASP A 283 -0.56 -15.84 0.39
C ASP A 283 -0.83 -14.40 -0.05
N MET A 284 -2.11 -14.05 -0.11
CA MET A 284 -2.54 -12.70 -0.36
C MET A 284 -3.64 -12.28 0.62
N LEU A 285 -3.68 -11.00 0.93
CA LEU A 285 -4.81 -10.35 1.58
C LEU A 285 -5.54 -9.52 0.54
N ILE A 286 -6.88 -9.62 0.47
CA ILE A 286 -7.68 -8.84 -0.46
C ILE A 286 -8.74 -8.03 0.30
N GLU A 287 -8.68 -6.71 0.23
CA GLU A 287 -9.76 -5.84 0.70
C GLU A 287 -10.82 -5.64 -0.38
N ARG A 288 -12.10 -5.77 -0.01
CA ARG A 288 -13.25 -5.73 -0.93
C ARG A 288 -14.41 -4.99 -0.28
N TRP A 289 -14.81 -3.87 -0.88
CA TRP A 289 -16.01 -3.09 -0.53
C TRP A 289 -17.14 -3.20 -1.56
N GLN A 290 -16.86 -3.85 -2.69
CA GLN A 290 -17.80 -4.11 -3.79
C GLN A 290 -17.54 -5.47 -4.44
N ARG A 291 -18.57 -6.05 -5.07
CA ARG A 291 -18.47 -7.36 -5.74
C ARG A 291 -17.88 -7.28 -7.14
N SER A 292 -18.14 -6.19 -7.84
CA SER A 292 -17.54 -5.88 -9.14
C SER A 292 -16.72 -4.60 -8.97
N GLY A 293 -15.55 -4.54 -9.60
CA GLY A 293 -14.61 -3.42 -9.46
C GLY A 293 -13.33 -3.78 -8.71
N ILE A 294 -12.45 -2.79 -8.63
CA ILE A 294 -11.11 -2.90 -8.04
C ILE A 294 -11.23 -2.96 -6.51
N GLY A 295 -10.52 -3.90 -5.89
CA GLY A 295 -10.21 -3.93 -4.46
C GLY A 295 -8.69 -3.89 -4.24
N HIS A 296 -8.23 -3.80 -2.98
CA HIS A 296 -6.81 -3.72 -2.67
C HIS A 296 -6.22 -5.11 -2.38
N THR A 297 -5.13 -5.50 -3.05
CA THR A 297 -4.48 -6.81 -2.88
C THR A 297 -3.05 -6.63 -2.37
N LEU A 298 -2.72 -7.29 -1.27
CA LEU A 298 -1.38 -7.32 -0.69
C LEU A 298 -0.82 -8.73 -0.76
N VAL A 299 0.44 -8.86 -1.16
CA VAL A 299 1.15 -10.14 -1.19
C VAL A 299 1.84 -10.37 0.15
N VAL A 300 1.55 -11.48 0.83
CA VAL A 300 2.28 -11.87 2.03
C VAL A 300 3.68 -12.29 1.62
N LYS A 301 4.70 -11.55 2.08
CA LYS A 301 6.08 -11.87 1.78
C LYS A 301 6.73 -12.66 2.90
N GLU A 302 6.53 -12.24 4.14
CA GLU A 302 7.24 -12.78 5.30
C GLU A 302 6.27 -12.91 6.48
N VAL A 303 6.37 -14.03 7.19
CA VAL A 303 5.61 -14.31 8.41
C VAL A 303 6.61 -14.77 9.47
N ALA A 304 6.97 -13.87 10.38
CA ALA A 304 7.88 -14.16 11.48
C ALA A 304 7.09 -14.50 12.75
N VAL A 305 7.56 -15.50 13.51
CA VAL A 305 6.98 -15.82 14.83
C VAL A 305 7.57 -14.88 15.86
N LEU A 306 6.72 -14.05 16.45
CA LEU A 306 7.00 -13.29 17.66
C LEU A 306 6.82 -14.21 18.88
N GLY A 307 7.53 -13.93 19.98
CA GLY A 307 7.41 -14.71 21.21
C GLY A 307 5.94 -14.94 21.64
N GLU A 308 5.69 -16.03 22.36
CA GLU A 308 4.34 -16.45 22.81
C GLU A 308 3.36 -16.86 21.68
N GLY A 309 3.85 -17.10 20.46
CA GLY A 309 3.04 -17.62 19.35
C GLY A 309 2.31 -16.54 18.55
N ASN A 310 2.64 -15.27 18.79
CA ASN A 310 2.21 -14.17 17.95
C ASN A 310 2.97 -14.17 16.60
N LEU A 311 2.41 -13.53 15.59
CA LEU A 311 3.01 -13.42 14.26
C LEU A 311 3.26 -11.95 13.91
N ASP A 312 4.36 -11.69 13.22
CA ASP A 312 4.62 -10.47 12.47
C ASP A 312 4.51 -10.79 10.98
N VAL A 313 3.60 -10.12 10.29
CA VAL A 313 3.34 -10.35 8.87
C VAL A 313 3.77 -9.12 8.09
N THR A 314 4.76 -9.26 7.23
CA THR A 314 5.17 -8.21 6.31
C THR A 314 4.63 -8.50 4.91
N THR A 315 4.02 -7.50 4.28
CA THR A 315 3.40 -7.64 2.96
C THR A 315 4.05 -6.71 1.92
N ILE A 316 3.74 -6.96 0.66
CA ILE A 316 4.10 -6.10 -0.47
C ILE A 316 2.81 -5.57 -1.10
N SER A 317 2.68 -4.25 -1.23
CA SER A 317 1.54 -3.59 -1.85
C SER A 317 1.91 -2.92 -3.18
N GLY A 318 1.17 -3.24 -4.24
CA GLY A 318 1.08 -2.39 -5.43
C GLY A 318 0.05 -1.26 -5.22
N SER A 319 -0.07 -0.33 -6.16
CA SER A 319 -1.06 0.76 -6.08
C SER A 319 -1.47 1.24 -7.48
N MET A 320 -2.57 1.99 -7.54
CA MET A 320 -2.84 2.92 -8.65
C MET A 320 -2.62 4.36 -8.17
N PRO A 321 -1.90 5.22 -8.93
CA PRO A 321 -1.05 4.89 -10.09
C PRO A 321 0.00 3.82 -9.77
N ARG A 322 0.41 3.06 -10.80
CA ARG A 322 1.35 1.93 -10.65
C ARG A 322 2.64 2.37 -10.00
N ARG A 323 3.11 1.58 -9.03
CA ARG A 323 4.38 1.81 -8.31
C ARG A 323 5.11 0.50 -8.06
N GLN A 324 6.42 0.58 -7.82
CA GLN A 324 7.19 -0.59 -7.36
C GLN A 324 6.53 -1.17 -6.10
N GLY A 325 6.51 -2.49 -5.97
CA GLY A 325 5.87 -3.16 -4.84
C GLY A 325 6.45 -2.64 -3.52
N LYS A 326 5.64 -1.93 -2.74
CA LYS A 326 6.06 -1.28 -1.50
C LYS A 326 6.00 -2.27 -0.34
N ARG A 327 7.03 -2.29 0.49
CA ARG A 327 7.02 -2.96 1.79
C ARG A 327 5.98 -2.31 2.70
N GLU A 328 5.01 -3.10 3.15
CA GLU A 328 4.17 -2.74 4.29
C GLU A 328 4.67 -3.51 5.51
N SER A 329 4.99 -2.78 6.58
CA SER A 329 5.53 -3.35 7.82
C SER A 329 4.54 -4.28 8.52
N GLY A 330 4.95 -4.89 9.63
CA GLY A 330 4.07 -5.64 10.51
C GLY A 330 2.86 -4.86 10.98
N VAL A 331 3.06 -3.63 11.43
CA VAL A 331 1.98 -2.77 11.93
C VAL A 331 1.05 -2.36 10.78
N ALA A 332 1.61 -1.91 9.65
CA ALA A 332 0.82 -1.54 8.49
C ALA A 332 0.02 -2.74 7.96
N SER A 333 0.64 -3.92 7.87
CA SER A 333 -0.02 -5.14 7.44
C SER A 333 -1.14 -5.52 8.41
N LYS A 334 -0.91 -5.45 9.73
CA LYS A 334 -1.92 -5.76 10.75
C LYS A 334 -3.20 -4.97 10.52
N SER A 335 -3.14 -3.65 10.29
CA SER A 335 -4.33 -2.83 10.07
C SER A 335 -5.16 -3.29 8.86
N TYR A 336 -4.52 -3.75 7.78
CA TYR A 336 -5.23 -4.36 6.65
C TYR A 336 -5.86 -5.71 7.02
N PHE A 337 -5.14 -6.57 7.74
CA PHE A 337 -5.65 -7.91 8.12
C PHE A 337 -6.84 -7.83 9.11
N THR A 338 -6.94 -6.74 9.87
CA THR A 338 -8.00 -6.48 10.85
C THR A 338 -9.13 -5.61 10.31
N SER A 339 -9.01 -5.12 9.07
CA SER A 339 -10.02 -4.32 8.37
C SER A 339 -11.31 -5.09 8.15
N ALA A 340 -12.46 -4.41 8.25
CA ALA A 340 -13.76 -4.97 7.85
C ALA A 340 -13.80 -5.32 6.35
N TYR A 341 -13.04 -4.59 5.51
CA TYR A 341 -12.96 -4.85 4.08
C TYR A 341 -12.21 -6.16 3.75
N ALA A 342 -11.45 -6.72 4.69
CA ALA A 342 -10.84 -8.04 4.58
C ALA A 342 -11.83 -9.20 4.80
N GLY A 343 -13.10 -8.99 4.45
CA GLY A 343 -14.19 -9.97 4.65
C GLY A 343 -14.66 -10.06 6.11
N GLY A 344 -14.57 -8.97 6.85
CA GLY A 344 -14.96 -8.85 8.26
C GLY A 344 -16.46 -8.67 8.50
N PRO A 345 -16.84 -8.32 9.74
CA PRO A 345 -18.24 -8.02 10.08
C PRO A 345 -18.72 -6.73 9.41
N GLY A 346 -20.04 -6.57 9.33
CA GLY A 346 -20.68 -5.41 8.69
C GLY A 346 -21.01 -5.64 7.22
N ALA A 347 -21.49 -4.57 6.58
CA ALA A 347 -21.94 -4.58 5.20
C ALA A 347 -21.57 -3.27 4.50
N ASN A 348 -21.44 -3.35 3.18
CA ASN A 348 -21.25 -2.17 2.34
C ASN A 348 -22.55 -1.31 2.28
N PRO A 349 -22.52 -0.12 1.66
CA PRO A 349 -23.70 0.75 1.55
C PRO A 349 -24.92 0.10 0.87
N ASP A 350 -24.71 -0.91 0.01
CA ASP A 350 -25.78 -1.67 -0.64
C ASP A 350 -26.38 -2.77 0.25
N GLY A 351 -25.91 -2.89 1.50
CA GLY A 351 -26.35 -3.92 2.44
C GLY A 351 -25.74 -5.31 2.20
N VAL A 352 -24.71 -5.42 1.34
CA VAL A 352 -24.00 -6.68 1.10
C VAL A 352 -22.93 -6.86 2.17
N ALA A 353 -23.01 -7.96 2.92
CA ALA A 353 -22.03 -8.30 3.96
C ALA A 353 -20.60 -8.38 3.38
N TYR A 354 -19.60 -7.79 4.03
CA TYR A 354 -18.22 -7.80 3.54
C TYR A 354 -17.68 -9.23 3.35
N ALA A 355 -18.06 -10.16 4.24
CA ALA A 355 -17.75 -11.58 4.13
C ALA A 355 -18.17 -12.22 2.78
N ARG A 356 -19.20 -11.67 2.11
CA ARG A 356 -19.73 -12.16 0.82
C ARG A 356 -19.08 -11.52 -0.40
N LEU A 357 -18.23 -10.51 -0.23
CA LEU A 357 -17.59 -9.78 -1.33
C LEU A 357 -16.29 -10.45 -1.82
N GLY A 358 -15.89 -11.55 -1.17
CA GLY A 358 -14.74 -12.36 -1.54
C GLY A 358 -13.41 -11.80 -1.03
N GLY A 359 -13.40 -10.95 0.00
CA GLY A 359 -12.18 -10.42 0.61
C GLY A 359 -11.49 -11.34 1.62
N GLY A 360 -10.40 -10.85 2.20
CA GLY A 360 -9.60 -11.44 3.28
C GLY A 360 -8.42 -12.30 2.84
N ALA A 361 -7.85 -13.03 3.80
CA ALA A 361 -6.66 -13.86 3.60
C ALA A 361 -6.96 -15.07 2.70
N LYS A 362 -6.17 -15.24 1.65
CA LYS A 362 -6.37 -16.24 0.60
C LYS A 362 -5.07 -16.85 0.12
N ARG A 363 -5.15 -18.10 -0.34
CA ARG A 363 -4.07 -18.79 -1.06
C ARG A 363 -4.51 -19.13 -2.47
N PHE A 364 -3.56 -19.10 -3.41
CA PHE A 364 -3.78 -19.62 -4.75
C PHE A 364 -4.19 -21.10 -4.71
N ARG A 365 -5.15 -21.47 -5.54
CA ARG A 365 -5.34 -22.87 -5.89
C ARG A 365 -4.17 -23.36 -6.76
N VAL A 366 -3.87 -24.65 -6.65
CA VAL A 366 -2.90 -25.34 -7.50
C VAL A 366 -3.64 -26.14 -8.56
N ALA A 367 -3.16 -26.09 -9.81
CA ALA A 367 -3.72 -26.89 -10.88
C ALA A 367 -3.16 -28.32 -10.82
N LYS A 368 -4.03 -29.32 -10.81
CA LYS A 368 -3.66 -30.75 -10.83
C LYS A 368 -4.38 -31.49 -11.95
N ASN A 369 -3.82 -32.61 -12.40
CA ASN A 369 -4.53 -33.57 -13.24
C ASN A 369 -5.42 -34.46 -12.35
N VAL A 370 -6.72 -34.19 -12.34
CA VAL A 370 -7.72 -34.97 -11.61
C VAL A 370 -8.67 -35.59 -12.61
N GLY A 371 -8.68 -36.92 -12.72
CA GLY A 371 -9.57 -37.64 -13.64
C GLY A 371 -9.39 -37.27 -15.11
N GLY A 372 -8.19 -36.84 -15.53
CA GLY A 372 -7.90 -36.43 -16.90
C GLY A 372 -8.24 -34.96 -17.22
N PHE A 373 -8.57 -34.15 -16.21
CA PHE A 373 -8.84 -32.72 -16.33
C PHE A 373 -7.88 -31.91 -15.47
N TRP A 374 -7.39 -30.81 -16.03
CA TRP A 374 -6.79 -29.75 -15.25
C TRP A 374 -7.84 -29.17 -14.31
N THR A 375 -7.55 -29.20 -13.02
CA THR A 375 -8.50 -28.89 -11.96
C THR A 375 -7.79 -28.04 -10.91
N ASN A 376 -8.33 -26.85 -10.62
CA ASN A 376 -7.84 -26.01 -9.54
C ASN A 376 -8.34 -26.57 -8.21
N THR A 377 -7.40 -26.83 -7.31
CA THR A 377 -7.63 -27.47 -6.01
C THR A 377 -6.53 -27.00 -5.05
N TRP A 378 -6.29 -27.71 -3.97
CA TRP A 378 -5.47 -27.28 -2.85
C TRP A 378 -4.12 -27.95 -2.90
N ALA A 379 -3.07 -27.29 -2.40
CA ALA A 379 -1.80 -27.98 -2.21
C ALA A 379 -1.99 -29.09 -1.16
N ARG A 380 -1.17 -30.14 -1.23
CA ARG A 380 -1.24 -31.25 -0.28
C ARG A 380 -1.12 -30.73 1.16
N GLY A 381 -2.08 -31.09 2.01
CA GLY A 381 -2.10 -30.72 3.43
C GLY A 381 -2.80 -29.40 3.73
N ASP A 382 -3.02 -28.54 2.73
CA ASP A 382 -3.71 -27.27 2.95
C ASP A 382 -5.23 -27.44 3.14
N GLU A 383 -5.78 -28.65 2.89
CA GLU A 383 -7.21 -28.96 3.06
C GLU A 383 -7.75 -28.58 4.45
N ALA A 384 -6.94 -28.82 5.48
CA ALA A 384 -7.29 -28.55 6.87
C ALA A 384 -7.38 -27.05 7.21
N HIS A 385 -6.86 -26.18 6.35
CA HIS A 385 -6.69 -24.75 6.62
C HIS A 385 -7.72 -23.86 5.92
N TRP A 386 -8.70 -24.44 5.23
CA TRP A 386 -9.69 -23.67 4.47
C TRP A 386 -10.93 -23.31 5.22
N ILE A 387 -11.51 -22.25 4.70
CA ILE A 387 -12.85 -21.81 4.99
C ILE A 387 -13.62 -21.77 3.68
N ASN A 388 -14.71 -22.54 3.61
CA ASN A 388 -15.61 -22.53 2.48
C ASN A 388 -16.11 -21.09 2.21
N SER A 389 -16.12 -20.65 0.95
CA SER A 389 -16.59 -19.30 0.59
C SER A 389 -18.04 -18.99 0.96
N THR A 390 -18.84 -20.01 1.29
CA THR A 390 -20.22 -19.84 1.77
C THR A 390 -20.33 -19.83 3.30
N ASP A 391 -19.23 -20.05 4.02
CA ASP A 391 -19.16 -19.93 5.48
C ASP A 391 -18.87 -18.49 5.90
N ASP A 392 -19.87 -17.63 5.68
CA ASP A 392 -19.80 -16.20 5.97
C ASP A 392 -19.41 -15.93 7.43
N ALA A 393 -19.83 -16.79 8.37
CA ALA A 393 -19.58 -16.62 9.79
C ALA A 393 -18.11 -16.81 10.13
N ARG A 394 -17.48 -17.89 9.64
CA ARG A 394 -16.03 -18.10 9.84
C ARG A 394 -15.21 -17.04 9.10
N ILE A 395 -15.65 -16.63 7.91
CA ILE A 395 -15.00 -15.56 7.15
C ILE A 395 -15.02 -14.23 7.92
N ALA A 396 -16.18 -13.82 8.43
CA ALA A 396 -16.38 -12.58 9.19
C ALA A 396 -15.63 -12.56 10.53
N ALA A 397 -15.33 -13.73 11.10
CA ALA A 397 -14.57 -13.85 12.35
C ALA A 397 -13.05 -13.65 12.17
N ARG A 398 -12.52 -13.71 10.94
CA ARG A 398 -11.07 -13.68 10.70
C ARG A 398 -10.38 -12.40 11.17
N PRO A 399 -10.90 -11.18 10.93
CA PRO A 399 -10.21 -9.97 11.37
C PRO A 399 -10.00 -9.93 12.89
N ALA A 400 -11.01 -10.33 13.68
CA ALA A 400 -10.89 -10.43 15.13
C ALA A 400 -9.86 -11.49 15.57
N ARG A 401 -9.70 -12.56 14.79
CA ARG A 401 -8.68 -13.58 15.05
C ARG A 401 -7.28 -13.11 14.65
N PHE A 402 -7.13 -12.37 13.54
CA PHE A 402 -5.88 -11.71 13.19
C PHE A 402 -5.48 -10.66 14.23
N GLU A 403 -6.43 -9.94 14.83
CA GLU A 403 -6.14 -8.98 15.92
C GLU A 403 -5.42 -9.66 17.10
N GLN A 404 -5.80 -10.91 17.41
CA GLN A 404 -5.19 -11.72 18.46
C GLN A 404 -3.85 -12.34 18.06
N LEU A 405 -3.70 -12.74 16.79
CA LEU A 405 -2.52 -13.45 16.29
C LEU A 405 -1.39 -12.50 15.90
N LEU A 406 -1.72 -11.36 15.30
CA LEU A 406 -0.74 -10.41 14.82
C LEU A 406 -0.25 -9.59 16.01
N GLY A 407 0.96 -9.95 16.45
CA GLY A 407 1.60 -9.37 17.62
C GLY A 407 1.95 -7.92 17.38
N GLN A 408 2.04 -7.20 18.50
CA GLN A 408 2.53 -5.84 18.51
C GLN A 408 4.06 -5.86 18.61
N VAL A 409 4.76 -5.32 17.61
CA VAL A 409 6.21 -5.02 17.72
C VAL A 409 6.46 -4.06 18.90
N ALA A 410 7.69 -3.86 19.34
CA ALA A 410 7.97 -2.96 20.47
C ALA A 410 7.30 -1.58 20.26
N PRO A 411 6.72 -0.93 21.30
CA PRO A 411 6.01 0.34 21.13
C PRO A 411 6.81 1.42 20.40
N ALA A 412 8.13 1.47 20.60
CA ALA A 412 9.01 2.39 19.89
C ALA A 412 9.03 2.16 18.37
N GLN A 413 9.03 0.89 17.96
CA GLN A 413 8.95 0.52 16.54
C GLN A 413 7.55 0.84 15.98
N GLN A 414 6.48 0.56 16.72
CA GLN A 414 5.12 0.95 16.29
C GLN A 414 5.00 2.45 16.06
N ARG A 415 5.55 3.27 16.97
CA ARG A 415 5.56 4.73 16.84
C ARG A 415 6.31 5.17 15.59
N ALA A 416 7.51 4.63 15.36
CA ALA A 416 8.29 4.93 14.17
C ALA A 416 7.54 4.56 12.87
N GLU A 417 6.83 3.43 12.88
CA GLU A 417 6.04 2.98 11.72
C GLU A 417 4.80 3.86 11.48
N LEU A 418 4.06 4.24 12.52
CA LEU A 418 2.91 5.15 12.40
C LEU A 418 3.34 6.54 11.89
N VAL A 419 4.45 7.07 12.39
CA VAL A 419 5.03 8.34 11.89
C VAL A 419 5.44 8.19 10.42
N ALA A 420 6.00 7.04 10.02
CA ALA A 420 6.33 6.77 8.62
C ALA A 420 5.07 6.67 7.73
N GLN A 421 3.97 6.08 8.22
CA GLN A 421 2.69 6.04 7.51
C GLN A 421 2.09 7.44 7.30
N ILE A 422 2.12 8.29 8.33
CA ILE A 422 1.69 9.69 8.23
C ILE A 422 2.53 10.42 7.17
N ALA A 423 3.85 10.24 7.18
CA ALA A 423 4.74 10.84 6.19
C ALA A 423 4.48 10.31 4.77
N ASP A 424 4.11 9.04 4.61
CA ASP A 424 3.75 8.44 3.32
C ASP A 424 2.45 9.03 2.75
N ALA A 425 1.44 9.17 3.61
CA ALA A 425 0.19 9.81 3.22
C ALA A 425 0.39 11.27 2.81
N ARG A 426 1.23 12.03 3.53
CA ARG A 426 1.62 13.41 3.14
C ARG A 426 2.29 13.46 1.77
N ARG A 427 3.27 12.57 1.52
CA ARG A 427 3.93 12.50 0.21
C ARG A 427 2.93 12.21 -0.91
N HIS A 428 2.00 11.29 -0.69
CA HIS A 428 0.94 11.02 -1.67
C HIS A 428 0.07 12.25 -1.92
N LEU A 429 -0.32 12.99 -0.88
CA LEU A 429 -1.10 14.23 -1.02
C LEU A 429 -0.33 15.35 -1.70
N ARG A 430 1.00 15.42 -1.54
CA ARG A 430 1.85 16.33 -2.31
C ARG A 430 1.92 15.99 -3.78
N SER A 431 1.60 14.76 -4.19
CA SER A 431 1.48 14.37 -5.60
C SER A 431 0.04 14.45 -6.12
N TYR A 432 -0.92 14.08 -5.27
CA TYR A 432 -2.35 13.94 -5.60
C TYR A 432 -3.19 14.55 -4.45
N PRO A 433 -3.28 15.89 -4.38
CA PRO A 433 -3.88 16.60 -3.24
C PRO A 433 -5.37 16.32 -3.05
N ALA A 434 -6.06 15.79 -4.05
CA ALA A 434 -7.47 15.41 -3.97
C ALA A 434 -7.74 14.01 -3.39
N SER A 435 -6.70 13.19 -3.15
CA SER A 435 -6.85 11.80 -2.74
C SER A 435 -7.45 11.64 -1.33
N CYS A 436 -8.76 11.40 -1.24
CA CYS A 436 -9.44 11.17 0.05
C CYS A 436 -8.93 9.92 0.76
N SER A 437 -8.59 8.86 0.03
CA SER A 437 -7.96 7.66 0.61
C SER A 437 -6.66 7.97 1.35
N ALA A 438 -5.84 8.90 0.85
CA ALA A 438 -4.62 9.31 1.53
C ALA A 438 -4.90 10.18 2.75
N ARG A 439 -5.93 11.04 2.70
CA ARG A 439 -6.36 11.84 3.86
C ARG A 439 -6.87 10.94 4.98
N GLU A 440 -7.77 10.01 4.68
CA GLU A 440 -8.32 9.03 5.62
C GLU A 440 -7.21 8.17 6.25
N ARG A 441 -6.30 7.61 5.43
CA ARG A 441 -5.16 6.83 5.95
C ARG A 441 -4.27 7.64 6.88
N ARG A 442 -4.03 8.93 6.59
CA ARG A 442 -3.24 9.81 7.46
C ARG A 442 -3.91 9.99 8.82
N GLU A 443 -5.20 10.30 8.83
CA GLU A 443 -5.93 10.55 10.08
C GLU A 443 -6.16 9.27 10.89
N ALA A 444 -6.33 8.12 10.24
CA ALA A 444 -6.33 6.81 10.90
C ALA A 444 -4.97 6.52 11.58
N ALA A 445 -3.85 6.77 10.89
CA ALA A 445 -2.52 6.62 11.48
C ALA A 445 -2.27 7.59 12.65
N PHE A 446 -2.80 8.81 12.59
CA PHE A 446 -2.79 9.73 13.74
C PHE A 446 -3.63 9.21 14.90
N ALA A 447 -4.82 8.67 14.65
CA ALA A 447 -5.67 8.08 15.69
C ALA A 447 -4.93 6.96 16.44
N GLU A 448 -4.31 6.04 15.70
CA GLU A 448 -3.49 4.98 16.28
C GLU A 448 -2.25 5.52 17.02
N LEU A 449 -1.64 6.59 16.50
CA LEU A 449 -0.48 7.22 17.14
C LEU A 449 -0.86 7.86 18.46
N TYR A 450 -2.02 8.52 18.57
CA TYR A 450 -2.50 9.07 19.84
C TYR A 450 -2.70 7.96 20.88
N ASP A 451 -3.44 6.90 20.51
CA ASP A 451 -3.72 5.78 21.41
C ASP A 451 -2.42 5.10 21.87
N LEU A 452 -1.46 4.92 20.96
CA LEU A 452 -0.13 4.38 21.28
C LEU A 452 0.68 5.31 22.19
N SER A 453 0.71 6.60 21.88
CA SER A 453 1.44 7.62 22.64
C SER A 453 0.93 7.73 24.08
N GLU A 454 -0.39 7.74 24.27
CA GLU A 454 -0.99 7.77 25.60
C GLU A 454 -0.64 6.50 26.39
N ARG A 455 -0.89 5.32 25.81
CA ARG A 455 -0.77 4.05 26.54
C ARG A 455 0.68 3.60 26.82
N ALA A 456 1.62 3.92 25.93
CA ALA A 456 2.97 3.37 25.96
C ALA A 456 4.07 4.40 26.26
N PHE A 457 3.77 5.69 26.07
CA PHE A 457 4.73 6.78 26.27
C PHE A 457 4.23 7.84 27.24
N GLY A 458 2.98 7.76 27.72
CA GLY A 458 2.38 8.76 28.60
C GLY A 458 2.21 10.13 27.96
N GLN A 459 2.28 10.21 26.64
CA GLN A 459 2.17 11.47 25.89
C GLN A 459 0.70 11.77 25.61
N ASP A 460 0.27 13.00 25.86
CA ASP A 460 -1.06 13.45 25.51
C ASP A 460 -1.17 13.79 24.02
N ARG A 461 -2.41 13.95 23.55
CA ARG A 461 -2.71 14.27 22.16
C ARG A 461 -2.04 15.57 21.69
N ALA A 462 -2.03 16.60 22.52
CA ALA A 462 -1.48 17.91 22.16
C ALA A 462 0.04 17.84 22.01
N GLU A 463 0.71 16.99 22.77
CA GLU A 463 2.14 16.69 22.62
C GLU A 463 2.43 15.96 21.31
N VAL A 464 1.63 14.94 20.97
CA VAL A 464 1.73 14.23 19.69
C VAL A 464 1.50 15.18 18.51
N ASP A 465 0.49 16.04 18.60
CA ASP A 465 0.19 17.03 17.57
C ASP A 465 1.34 18.03 17.38
N ARG A 466 1.93 18.52 18.48
CA ARG A 466 3.07 19.43 18.44
C ARG A 466 4.32 18.78 17.83
N ALA A 467 4.53 17.49 18.10
CA ALA A 467 5.68 16.75 17.59
C ALA A 467 5.51 16.31 16.13
N HIS A 468 4.28 16.04 15.69
CA HIS A 468 4.06 15.33 14.44
C HIS A 468 3.17 16.04 13.44
N ARG A 469 2.16 16.84 13.82
CA ARG A 469 1.29 17.54 12.85
C ARG A 469 2.02 18.70 12.17
N GLN A 470 1.72 18.90 10.90
CA GLN A 470 2.27 19.93 10.04
C GLN A 470 1.14 20.74 9.41
N LEU A 471 1.45 21.95 8.92
CA LEU A 471 0.48 22.82 8.25
C LEU A 471 -0.33 22.08 7.17
N GLU A 472 0.36 21.25 6.37
CA GLU A 472 -0.28 20.51 5.27
C GLU A 472 -1.33 19.49 5.73
N ASP A 473 -1.29 19.03 6.98
CA ASP A 473 -2.30 18.11 7.49
C ASP A 473 -3.66 18.80 7.65
N TYR A 474 -3.63 20.08 8.01
CA TYR A 474 -4.82 20.91 8.14
C TYR A 474 -5.30 21.41 6.77
N VAL A 475 -4.38 21.77 5.88
CA VAL A 475 -4.71 22.15 4.49
C VAL A 475 -5.36 20.99 3.75
N PHE A 476 -4.84 19.77 3.92
CA PHE A 476 -5.40 18.56 3.35
C PHE A 476 -6.20 17.77 4.39
N ALA A 477 -7.02 18.43 5.20
CA ALA A 477 -7.87 17.78 6.20
C ALA A 477 -8.79 16.72 5.55
N GLU A 478 -9.12 15.66 6.30
CA GLU A 478 -9.99 14.58 5.83
C GLU A 478 -11.35 15.11 5.35
N LEU A 479 -11.80 14.60 4.21
CA LEU A 479 -13.08 14.94 3.61
C LEU A 479 -14.01 13.73 3.75
N THR A 480 -15.30 13.99 3.95
CA THR A 480 -16.31 12.92 3.94
C THR A 480 -16.50 12.44 2.50
N TYR A 481 -16.04 11.23 2.18
CA TYR A 481 -16.00 10.70 0.80
C TYR A 481 -17.33 10.85 0.06
N THR A 482 -18.44 10.42 0.69
CA THR A 482 -19.78 10.44 0.10
C THR A 482 -20.39 11.83 -0.06
N ALA A 483 -19.72 12.87 0.46
CA ALA A 483 -20.20 14.24 0.45
C ALA A 483 -19.12 15.23 -0.05
N SER A 484 -18.15 14.73 -0.82
CA SER A 484 -17.04 15.56 -1.31
C SER A 484 -16.64 15.22 -2.75
N LYS A 485 -16.90 16.11 -3.71
CA LYS A 485 -16.54 15.91 -5.12
C LYS A 485 -15.04 16.02 -5.38
N THR A 486 -14.28 16.64 -4.47
CA THR A 486 -12.81 16.57 -4.52
C THR A 486 -12.31 15.13 -4.53
N CYS A 487 -12.98 14.21 -3.84
CA CYS A 487 -12.53 12.82 -3.75
C CYS A 487 -12.49 12.09 -5.09
N CYS A 488 -13.21 12.58 -6.11
CA CYS A 488 -13.29 11.98 -7.44
C CYS A 488 -12.25 12.53 -8.43
N TRP A 489 -11.36 13.42 -7.97
CA TRP A 489 -10.46 14.18 -8.84
C TRP A 489 -9.05 13.56 -8.89
N ASN A 490 -8.92 12.42 -9.58
CA ASN A 490 -7.70 11.63 -9.65
C ASN A 490 -6.57 12.27 -10.49
N SER A 491 -6.89 13.27 -11.32
CA SER A 491 -5.96 13.94 -12.24
C SER A 491 -5.22 15.14 -11.65
N THR A 492 -5.38 15.39 -10.33
CA THR A 492 -4.60 16.39 -9.60
C THR A 492 -3.10 16.10 -9.64
N THR A 493 -2.28 17.13 -9.44
CA THR A 493 -0.82 17.04 -9.64
C THR A 493 -0.03 17.67 -8.51
N ALA A 494 1.27 17.35 -8.46
CA ALA A 494 2.18 17.95 -7.50
C ALA A 494 2.28 19.47 -7.61
N ALA A 495 2.17 20.02 -8.83
CA ALA A 495 2.16 21.47 -9.03
C ALA A 495 0.94 22.12 -8.38
N MET A 496 -0.22 21.45 -8.40
CA MET A 496 -1.42 21.93 -7.72
C MET A 496 -1.27 21.86 -6.19
N ALA A 497 -0.67 20.80 -5.65
CA ALA A 497 -0.40 20.71 -4.23
C ALA A 497 0.52 21.87 -3.75
N GLU A 498 1.55 22.20 -4.51
CA GLU A 498 2.41 23.36 -4.21
C GLU A 498 1.67 24.70 -4.28
N ILE A 499 0.74 24.88 -5.23
CA ILE A 499 -0.12 26.07 -5.30
C ILE A 499 -1.00 26.18 -4.05
N VAL A 500 -1.63 25.08 -3.66
CA VAL A 500 -2.51 25.00 -2.49
C VAL A 500 -1.74 25.29 -1.20
N LEU A 501 -0.58 24.68 -1.00
CA LEU A 501 0.27 24.91 0.17
C LEU A 501 0.88 26.31 0.20
N ASP A 502 1.18 26.89 -0.97
CA ASP A 502 1.62 28.27 -1.09
C ASP A 502 0.52 29.27 -0.66
N TYR A 503 -0.73 29.04 -1.07
CA TYR A 503 -1.87 29.83 -0.59
C TYR A 503 -1.98 29.76 0.94
N ALA A 504 -1.95 28.55 1.52
CA ALA A 504 -2.03 28.37 2.96
C ALA A 504 -0.88 29.08 3.70
N ARG A 505 0.36 29.01 3.18
CA ARG A 505 1.49 29.76 3.75
C ARG A 505 1.27 31.27 3.73
N ALA A 506 0.67 31.81 2.67
CA ALA A 506 0.31 33.22 2.60
C ALA A 506 -0.76 33.60 3.64
N GLU A 507 -1.77 32.74 3.85
CA GLU A 507 -2.77 32.94 4.92
C GLU A 507 -2.10 32.97 6.30
N GLN A 508 -1.21 32.02 6.57
CA GLN A 508 -0.51 31.95 7.86
C GLN A 508 0.40 33.16 8.09
N ALA A 509 1.09 33.64 7.05
CA ALA A 509 1.91 34.85 7.14
C ALA A 509 1.05 36.10 7.43
N ALA A 510 -0.12 36.21 6.81
CA ALA A 510 -1.06 37.31 7.06
C ALA A 510 -1.63 37.26 8.49
N ALA A 511 -2.02 36.08 8.97
CA ALA A 511 -2.50 35.89 10.33
C ALA A 511 -1.44 36.25 11.38
N ALA A 512 -0.19 35.79 11.16
CA ALA A 512 0.95 36.12 12.01
C ALA A 512 1.24 37.63 12.03
N ALA A 513 1.21 38.30 10.88
CA ALA A 513 1.38 39.74 10.78
C ALA A 513 0.28 40.53 11.52
N ALA A 514 -0.92 39.96 11.62
CA ALA A 514 -2.03 40.50 12.39
C ALA A 514 -1.99 40.13 13.88
N GLY A 515 -1.03 39.31 14.33
CA GLY A 515 -0.96 38.81 15.70
C GLY A 515 -2.13 37.88 16.07
N THR A 516 -2.72 37.22 15.08
CA THR A 516 -3.88 36.32 15.24
C THR A 516 -3.53 34.91 14.78
N CYS A 517 -4.19 33.90 15.34
CA CYS A 517 -4.18 32.56 14.76
C CYS A 517 -5.43 32.39 13.88
N VAL A 518 -5.22 31.97 12.63
CA VAL A 518 -6.29 31.63 11.69
C VAL A 518 -6.00 30.26 11.12
N ALA A 519 -6.97 29.34 11.18
CA ALA A 519 -6.84 28.03 10.58
C ALA A 519 -6.63 28.16 9.06
N PRO A 520 -5.72 27.39 8.46
CA PRO A 520 -5.54 27.42 7.00
C PRO A 520 -6.81 26.95 6.31
N THR A 521 -7.09 27.50 5.13
CA THR A 521 -8.22 27.04 4.34
C THR A 521 -7.98 25.61 3.85
N VAL A 522 -8.96 24.73 4.06
CA VAL A 522 -8.89 23.33 3.63
C VAL A 522 -9.07 23.25 2.12
N PHE A 523 -8.22 22.49 1.43
CA PHE A 523 -8.38 22.20 0.01
C PHE A 523 -9.54 21.25 -0.24
N ARG A 524 -10.63 21.81 -0.78
CA ARG A 524 -11.93 21.18 -1.02
C ARG A 524 -12.77 22.05 -1.98
N ALA A 525 -13.89 21.56 -2.53
CA ALA A 525 -14.79 22.44 -3.27
C ALA A 525 -15.51 23.43 -2.34
N GLU A 526 -15.56 24.70 -2.74
CA GLU A 526 -16.30 25.78 -2.06
C GLU A 526 -17.13 26.56 -3.09
N ASP A 527 -18.37 26.89 -2.76
CA ASP A 527 -19.31 27.64 -3.63
C ASP A 527 -19.42 27.02 -5.05
N GLY A 528 -19.36 25.69 -5.14
CA GLY A 528 -19.47 24.96 -6.40
C GLY A 528 -18.14 24.74 -7.14
N GLY A 529 -17.02 25.31 -6.68
CA GLY A 529 -15.76 25.28 -7.44
C GLY A 529 -14.49 25.29 -6.62
N TYR A 530 -13.38 25.66 -7.29
CA TYR A 530 -12.03 25.72 -6.73
C TYR A 530 -11.36 27.06 -7.04
N ASP A 531 -12.18 28.09 -7.25
CA ASP A 531 -11.77 29.40 -7.78
C ASP A 531 -10.70 30.04 -6.90
N ARG A 532 -10.80 29.88 -5.57
CA ARG A 532 -9.78 30.35 -4.60
C ARG A 532 -8.36 29.96 -5.00
N TRP A 533 -8.12 28.70 -5.33
CA TRP A 533 -6.79 28.21 -5.69
C TRP A 533 -6.45 28.46 -7.16
N ALA A 534 -7.44 28.43 -8.06
CA ALA A 534 -7.25 28.80 -9.46
C ALA A 534 -6.83 30.27 -9.60
N ASP A 535 -7.46 31.17 -8.85
CA ASP A 535 -7.15 32.59 -8.79
C ASP A 535 -5.78 32.84 -8.15
N HIS A 536 -5.45 32.10 -7.07
CA HIS A 536 -4.09 32.16 -6.50
C HIS A 536 -3.02 31.67 -7.49
N ALA A 537 -3.30 30.60 -8.23
CA ALA A 537 -2.43 30.14 -9.29
C ALA A 537 -2.24 31.23 -10.36
N ALA A 538 -3.31 31.90 -10.78
CA ALA A 538 -3.24 32.99 -11.74
C ALA A 538 -2.45 34.20 -11.20
N ALA A 539 -2.73 34.63 -9.97
CA ALA A 539 -2.04 35.74 -9.32
C ALA A 539 -0.54 35.49 -9.14
N THR A 540 -0.14 34.24 -8.98
CA THR A 540 1.27 33.81 -8.85
C THR A 540 1.91 33.38 -10.18
N GLY A 541 1.26 33.62 -11.32
CA GLY A 541 1.78 33.29 -12.66
C GLY A 541 1.83 31.80 -12.99
N ARG A 542 1.13 30.97 -12.23
CA ARG A 542 1.07 29.50 -12.34
C ARG A 542 -0.26 28.96 -12.87
N ALA A 543 -1.11 29.81 -13.49
CA ALA A 543 -2.42 29.42 -14.03
C ALA A 543 -2.36 28.16 -14.92
N ALA A 544 -1.33 28.03 -15.76
CA ALA A 544 -1.16 26.88 -16.67
C ALA A 544 -0.88 25.55 -15.95
N LEU A 545 -0.49 25.59 -14.67
CA LEU A 545 -0.26 24.41 -13.84
C LEU A 545 -1.52 23.97 -13.10
N TRP A 546 -2.55 24.81 -13.06
CA TRP A 546 -3.84 24.48 -12.46
C TRP A 546 -4.69 23.70 -13.46
N ARG A 547 -5.14 22.50 -13.07
CA ARG A 547 -6.09 21.73 -13.85
C ARG A 547 -7.50 22.08 -13.38
N ALA A 548 -8.45 22.13 -14.30
CA ALA A 548 -9.87 22.21 -13.93
C ALA A 548 -10.33 20.88 -13.33
N TRP A 549 -11.34 20.94 -12.45
CA TRP A 549 -11.94 19.74 -11.89
C TRP A 549 -12.53 18.86 -13.00
N SER A 550 -12.33 17.55 -12.86
CA SER A 550 -12.89 16.52 -13.73
C SER A 550 -13.40 15.34 -12.91
N GLU A 551 -14.47 14.73 -13.40
CA GLU A 551 -15.00 13.46 -12.90
C GLU A 551 -14.13 12.32 -13.47
N ASP A 552 -12.99 12.05 -12.81
CA ASP A 552 -12.02 11.05 -13.27
C ASP A 552 -12.43 9.61 -12.91
N GLU A 553 -13.42 9.48 -12.04
CA GLU A 553 -14.10 8.25 -11.65
C GLU A 553 -15.58 8.54 -11.44
N SER A 554 -16.42 7.50 -11.36
CA SER A 554 -17.85 7.67 -11.03
C SER A 554 -18.02 8.48 -9.74
N CYS A 555 -18.67 9.64 -9.84
CA CYS A 555 -18.78 10.58 -8.73
C CYS A 555 -20.24 10.88 -8.40
N PRO A 556 -20.88 10.07 -7.53
CA PRO A 556 -22.24 10.34 -7.03
C PRO A 556 -22.40 11.75 -6.46
N GLN A 557 -21.34 12.27 -5.84
CA GLN A 557 -21.26 13.56 -5.20
C GLN A 557 -20.86 14.73 -6.14
N ARG A 558 -20.82 14.55 -7.46
CA ARG A 558 -20.47 15.62 -8.43
C ARG A 558 -21.27 16.92 -8.29
N GLY A 559 -22.52 16.81 -7.83
CA GLY A 559 -23.44 17.93 -7.66
C GLY A 559 -23.33 18.63 -6.30
N VAL A 560 -22.34 18.26 -5.47
CA VAL A 560 -22.09 18.94 -4.20
C VAL A 560 -21.43 20.30 -4.47
N ASP A 561 -21.98 21.35 -3.88
CA ASP A 561 -21.44 22.71 -3.98
C ASP A 561 -20.26 22.90 -3.02
N ASP A 562 -20.45 22.53 -1.75
CA ASP A 562 -19.44 22.60 -0.70
C ASP A 562 -19.09 21.20 -0.19
N ASP A 563 -17.82 20.86 -0.31
CA ASP A 563 -17.31 19.59 0.19
C ASP A 563 -17.31 19.54 1.73
N ALA A 564 -17.73 18.41 2.29
CA ALA A 564 -17.82 18.22 3.73
C ALA A 564 -16.48 17.76 4.34
N ILE A 565 -15.96 18.51 5.30
CA ILE A 565 -14.81 18.08 6.12
C ILE A 565 -15.29 16.99 7.08
N ALA A 566 -14.57 15.87 7.15
CA ALA A 566 -14.90 14.77 8.05
C ALA A 566 -14.74 15.19 9.51
N THR A 567 -15.62 14.69 10.38
CA THR A 567 -15.44 14.83 11.83
C THR A 567 -14.52 13.70 12.29
N ASN A 568 -13.32 14.07 12.70
CA ASN A 568 -12.33 13.11 13.16
C ASN A 568 -11.61 13.63 14.40
N ALA A 569 -10.50 12.98 14.72
CA ALA A 569 -9.71 13.27 15.89
C ALA A 569 -8.78 14.50 15.69
N ALA A 570 -8.68 15.10 14.50
CA ALA A 570 -7.79 16.24 14.32
C ALA A 570 -8.13 17.42 15.24
N PRO A 571 -7.14 18.04 15.93
CA PRO A 571 -7.39 19.22 16.73
C PRO A 571 -7.75 20.40 15.82
N ALA A 572 -8.39 21.43 16.39
CA ALA A 572 -8.48 22.70 15.68
C ALA A 572 -7.07 23.30 15.56
N PHE A 573 -6.70 23.83 14.38
CA PHE A 573 -5.38 24.39 14.12
C PHE A 573 -4.92 25.40 15.19
N CYS A 574 -5.83 26.25 15.65
CA CYS A 574 -5.56 27.27 16.66
C CYS A 574 -5.77 26.84 18.12
N SER A 575 -6.06 25.56 18.36
CA SER A 575 -6.21 25.01 19.72
C SER A 575 -4.93 24.39 20.28
N ALA A 576 -3.86 24.29 19.48
CA ALA A 576 -2.55 23.89 19.99
C ALA A 576 -2.01 25.00 20.91
N PRO A 577 -1.60 24.69 22.16
CA PRO A 577 -0.89 25.67 22.97
C PRO A 577 0.36 26.12 22.20
N PRO A 578 0.72 27.43 22.22
CA PRO A 578 1.97 27.86 21.63
C PRO A 578 3.12 27.08 22.26
N ALA A 579 4.08 26.64 21.43
CA ALA A 579 5.33 26.11 21.96
C ALA A 579 5.95 27.13 22.93
N PRO A 580 6.52 26.70 24.08
CA PRO A 580 7.21 27.63 24.96
C PRO A 580 8.27 28.38 24.16
N SER A 581 8.28 29.71 24.27
CA SER A 581 9.20 30.54 23.50
C SER A 581 10.63 30.33 24.01
N CYS A 582 11.54 29.90 23.13
CA CYS A 582 12.97 29.69 23.40
C CYS A 582 13.78 30.99 23.60
N ALA A 583 13.13 32.15 23.64
CA ALA A 583 13.82 33.42 23.85
C ALA A 583 13.80 33.75 25.35
N ASP A 584 14.67 33.11 26.12
CA ASP A 584 14.90 33.49 27.51
C ASP A 584 16.08 34.47 27.65
N GLY A 585 16.27 35.00 28.87
CA GLY A 585 17.26 36.05 29.13
C GLY A 585 18.72 35.60 29.10
N LEU A 586 18.99 34.30 28.92
CA LEU A 586 20.31 33.71 28.89
C LEU A 586 20.74 33.26 27.50
N GLU A 587 19.87 33.40 26.49
CA GLU A 587 20.23 33.14 25.08
C GLU A 587 21.00 34.30 24.43
N PRO A 588 21.92 34.02 23.47
CA PRO A 588 22.29 32.70 22.94
C PRO A 588 23.32 31.98 23.81
N ASN A 589 23.12 30.69 24.12
CA ASN A 589 24.03 29.90 24.95
C ASN A 589 24.36 28.49 24.39
N ASP A 590 24.14 28.28 23.09
CA ASP A 590 24.12 26.99 22.37
C ASP A 590 25.46 26.20 22.34
N SER A 591 26.53 26.76 22.91
CA SER A 591 27.87 26.18 22.85
C SER A 591 28.74 26.56 24.05
N ALA A 592 29.76 25.75 24.34
CA ALA A 592 30.74 26.04 25.39
C ALA A 592 31.44 27.43 25.21
N ALA A 593 31.55 27.91 23.97
CA ALA A 593 32.16 29.21 23.66
C ALA A 593 31.20 30.38 23.93
N THR A 594 29.90 30.16 23.79
CA THR A 594 28.82 31.14 24.03
C THR A 594 28.15 30.97 25.38
N ALA A 595 28.65 30.06 26.22
CA ALA A 595 28.08 29.73 27.52
C ALA A 595 27.75 30.97 28.38
N ALA A 596 26.50 31.09 28.82
CA ALA A 596 26.03 32.21 29.60
C ALA A 596 26.69 32.23 30.99
N ALA A 597 27.22 33.38 31.40
CA ALA A 597 27.84 33.51 32.71
C ALA A 597 26.78 33.57 33.81
N VAL A 598 26.82 32.62 34.74
CA VAL A 598 25.85 32.52 35.83
C VAL A 598 26.52 32.60 37.21
N GLY A 599 25.87 33.32 38.11
CA GLY A 599 26.20 33.37 39.54
C GLY A 599 25.10 32.72 40.37
N PRO A 600 25.13 32.82 41.71
CA PRO A 600 24.07 32.26 42.56
C PRO A 600 22.70 32.82 42.19
N SER A 601 21.79 31.96 41.73
CA SER A 601 20.49 32.34 41.18
C SER A 601 19.54 31.14 41.11
N SER A 602 18.27 31.45 40.85
CA SER A 602 17.23 30.48 40.48
C SER A 602 16.45 31.09 39.32
N THR A 603 16.66 30.58 38.11
CA THR A 603 16.12 31.17 36.88
C THR A 603 15.33 30.13 36.10
N ALA A 604 14.16 30.48 35.60
CA ALA A 604 13.38 29.63 34.69
C ALA A 604 13.85 29.85 33.24
N VAL A 605 14.15 28.75 32.56
CA VAL A 605 14.74 28.67 31.22
C VAL A 605 14.15 27.45 30.48
N ALA A 606 14.44 27.28 29.19
CA ALA A 606 13.93 26.13 28.44
C ALA A 606 14.91 25.61 27.39
N LEU A 607 15.13 24.29 27.37
CA LEU A 607 15.93 23.62 26.35
C LEU A 607 15.05 23.31 25.12
N CYS A 608 15.47 23.79 23.95
CA CYS A 608 14.69 23.70 22.70
C CYS A 608 15.19 22.65 21.70
N PRO A 609 14.38 22.27 20.67
CA PRO A 609 14.75 21.21 19.75
C PRO A 609 15.99 21.58 18.93
N GLY A 610 17.02 20.75 18.97
CA GLY A 610 18.30 21.00 18.28
C GLY A 610 19.17 22.05 18.96
N ASP A 611 18.83 22.44 20.19
CA ASP A 611 19.54 23.39 21.03
C ASP A 611 20.39 22.69 22.11
N ALA A 612 21.33 23.40 22.73
CA ALA A 612 22.14 22.91 23.83
C ALA A 612 22.52 24.03 24.80
N ASP A 613 21.97 24.01 26.02
CA ASP A 613 22.20 25.13 26.92
C ASP A 613 23.53 24.99 27.68
N TRP A 614 24.44 25.96 27.48
CA TRP A 614 25.71 26.03 28.22
C TRP A 614 25.76 27.18 29.22
N TYR A 615 26.20 26.89 30.44
CA TYR A 615 26.39 27.90 31.50
C TYR A 615 27.80 27.87 32.07
N ARG A 616 28.40 29.03 32.31
CA ARG A 616 29.75 29.18 32.89
C ARG A 616 29.70 29.72 34.31
N VAL A 617 30.44 29.10 35.22
CA VAL A 617 30.56 29.54 36.62
C VAL A 617 31.96 30.04 36.93
N ALA A 618 32.07 31.24 37.51
CA ALA A 618 33.37 31.85 37.83
C ALA A 618 34.03 31.26 39.09
N ALA A 619 33.23 30.75 40.02
CA ALA A 619 33.67 30.10 41.25
C ALA A 619 33.13 28.66 41.32
N ALA A 620 33.69 27.83 42.20
CA ALA A 620 33.15 26.48 42.40
C ALA A 620 31.73 26.57 42.95
N ARG A 621 30.78 25.87 42.31
CA ARG A 621 29.34 25.94 42.59
C ARG A 621 28.70 24.58 42.46
N THR A 622 27.53 24.43 43.08
CA THR A 622 26.64 23.31 42.75
C THR A 622 25.57 23.81 41.80
N VAL A 623 25.39 23.14 40.66
CA VAL A 623 24.32 23.43 39.72
C VAL A 623 23.29 22.32 39.81
N THR A 624 22.03 22.72 39.98
CA THR A 624 20.86 21.84 39.98
C THR A 624 19.91 22.33 38.90
N ILE A 625 19.40 21.42 38.07
CA ILE A 625 18.23 21.70 37.23
C ILE A 625 17.03 20.97 37.84
N ARG A 626 15.89 21.65 37.91
CA ARG A 626 14.60 21.04 38.29
C ARG A 626 13.64 21.17 37.13
N PHE A 627 13.08 20.06 36.71
CA PHE A 627 12.15 19.96 35.60
C PHE A 627 11.17 18.84 35.92
N ARG A 628 10.05 18.77 35.21
CA ARG A 628 9.18 17.61 35.30
C ARG A 628 9.68 16.58 34.31
N HIS A 629 10.26 15.48 34.78
CA HIS A 629 10.85 14.44 33.92
C HIS A 629 9.84 13.88 32.91
N ALA A 630 8.56 13.81 33.29
CA ALA A 630 7.48 13.40 32.40
C ALA A 630 7.29 14.32 31.18
N ASP A 631 7.71 15.59 31.24
CA ASP A 631 7.57 16.57 30.16
C ASP A 631 8.77 16.56 29.19
N GLY A 632 9.82 15.78 29.51
CA GLY A 632 11.05 15.65 28.72
C GLY A 632 12.26 15.46 29.63
N ASP A 633 13.02 14.38 29.40
CA ASP A 633 14.16 14.04 30.24
C ASP A 633 15.40 14.87 29.91
N LEU A 634 15.98 15.51 30.92
CA LEU A 634 17.14 16.39 30.79
C LEU A 634 18.31 15.88 31.62
N ASP A 635 19.47 15.74 30.99
CA ASP A 635 20.74 15.39 31.60
C ASP A 635 21.58 16.64 31.87
N LEU A 636 22.44 16.58 32.90
CA LEU A 636 23.34 17.66 33.27
C LEU A 636 24.80 17.20 33.29
N VAL A 637 25.66 17.87 32.54
CA VAL A 637 27.09 17.54 32.44
C VAL A 637 27.93 18.70 32.92
N ALA A 638 28.92 18.45 33.79
CA ALA A 638 29.87 19.45 34.27
C ALA A 638 31.25 19.29 33.63
N TYR A 639 31.89 20.41 33.35
CA TYR A 639 33.22 20.54 32.77
C TYR A 639 34.11 21.46 33.63
N ASP A 640 35.42 21.20 33.66
CA ASP A 640 36.40 22.10 34.27
C ASP A 640 36.79 23.26 33.32
N ALA A 641 37.68 24.14 33.80
CA ALA A 641 38.14 25.30 33.02
C ALA A 641 38.94 24.93 31.76
N ALA A 642 39.46 23.71 31.66
CA ALA A 642 40.14 23.19 30.47
C ALA A 642 39.18 22.50 29.49
N GLY A 643 37.88 22.43 29.81
CA GLY A 643 36.86 21.77 29.01
C GLY A 643 36.81 20.25 29.21
N VAL A 644 37.43 19.71 30.27
CA VAL A 644 37.36 18.29 30.59
C VAL A 644 36.10 18.01 31.38
N ARG A 645 35.34 16.99 30.99
CA ARG A 645 34.15 16.54 31.73
C ARG A 645 34.53 15.99 33.10
N VAL A 646 33.95 16.54 34.16
CA VAL A 646 34.26 16.18 35.56
C VAL A 646 33.10 15.51 36.29
N ALA A 647 31.86 15.70 35.84
CA ALA A 647 30.68 15.02 36.39
C ALA A 647 29.55 14.93 35.35
N THR A 648 28.66 13.97 35.54
CA THR A 648 27.40 13.81 34.80
C THR A 648 26.31 13.39 35.79
N SER A 649 25.11 13.92 35.59
CA SER A 649 23.88 13.56 36.28
C SER A 649 22.86 13.27 35.18
N ASP A 650 22.51 11.99 35.05
CA ASP A 650 21.67 11.40 33.99
C ASP A 650 20.56 10.52 34.62
N GLY A 651 19.96 11.04 35.69
CA GLY A 651 18.90 10.37 36.43
C GLY A 651 17.56 10.35 35.70
N ILE A 652 16.58 9.68 36.32
CA ILE A 652 15.19 9.59 35.84
C ILE A 652 14.22 10.30 36.80
N THR A 653 14.73 11.29 37.53
CA THR A 653 13.96 12.05 38.52
C THR A 653 13.74 13.47 38.03
N ASP A 654 12.84 14.21 38.68
CA ASP A 654 12.55 15.62 38.38
C ASP A 654 13.72 16.60 38.72
N GLN A 655 14.94 16.09 38.85
CA GLN A 655 16.11 16.87 39.27
C GLN A 655 17.42 16.20 38.85
N GLU A 656 18.29 16.98 38.20
CA GLU A 656 19.71 16.64 38.00
C GLU A 656 20.61 17.62 38.75
N ARG A 657 21.73 17.12 39.31
CA ARG A 657 22.61 17.93 40.18
C ARG A 657 24.08 17.55 40.03
N VAL A 658 24.93 18.54 39.76
CA VAL A 658 26.40 18.37 39.63
C VAL A 658 27.18 19.45 40.39
N ALA A 659 28.38 19.10 40.85
CA ALA A 659 29.34 20.07 41.36
C ALA A 659 30.28 20.53 40.23
N VAL A 660 30.46 21.84 40.10
CA VAL A 660 31.21 22.47 39.00
C VAL A 660 32.43 23.20 39.58
N PRO A 661 33.66 22.90 39.12
CA PRO A 661 34.87 23.59 39.56
C PRO A 661 34.88 25.09 39.20
N ALA A 662 35.73 25.87 39.89
CA ALA A 662 35.91 27.29 39.58
C ALA A 662 36.42 27.48 38.13
N GLY A 663 35.76 28.36 37.38
CA GLY A 663 36.06 28.59 35.96
C GLY A 663 35.48 27.54 35.01
N GLY A 664 34.78 26.53 35.54
CA GLY A 664 34.13 25.47 34.77
C GLY A 664 32.82 25.88 34.12
N ALA A 665 32.19 24.91 33.44
CA ALA A 665 30.92 25.09 32.76
C ALA A 665 30.00 23.88 32.98
N VAL A 666 28.71 24.06 32.72
CA VAL A 666 27.74 22.97 32.62
C VAL A 666 27.04 23.01 31.28
N GLN A 667 26.60 21.84 30.83
CA GLN A 667 25.78 21.64 29.65
C GLN A 667 24.50 20.90 30.06
N VAL A 668 23.35 21.43 29.66
CA VAL A 668 22.05 20.74 29.77
C VAL A 668 21.75 20.08 28.42
N ILE A 669 21.38 18.80 28.45
CA ILE A 669 21.13 18.01 27.24
C ILE A 669 19.79 17.29 27.39
N GLY A 670 18.98 17.25 26.34
CA GLY A 670 17.78 16.41 26.33
C GLY A 670 18.12 14.97 25.97
N TYR A 671 17.75 14.01 26.82
CA TYR A 671 17.92 12.59 26.51
C TYR A 671 17.13 12.23 25.24
N GLY A 672 17.79 11.65 24.25
CA GLY A 672 17.17 11.33 22.95
C GLY A 672 16.66 12.54 22.17
N GLY A 673 17.12 13.77 22.49
CA GLY A 673 16.65 15.01 21.88
C GLY A 673 15.41 15.60 22.53
N ALA A 674 15.09 15.21 23.77
CA ALA A 674 13.99 15.80 24.55
C ALA A 674 14.18 17.31 24.75
N THR A 675 13.07 18.01 24.98
CA THR A 675 13.01 19.45 25.23
C THR A 675 12.15 19.68 26.45
N ASN A 676 12.54 20.58 27.35
CA ASN A 676 11.76 20.83 28.55
C ASN A 676 12.05 22.22 29.12
N ALA A 677 11.06 22.79 29.79
CA ALA A 677 11.28 23.95 30.65
C ALA A 677 11.88 23.48 31.98
N TYR A 678 12.87 24.20 32.47
CA TYR A 678 13.53 23.84 33.71
C TYR A 678 13.89 25.08 34.53
N THR A 679 14.07 24.88 35.83
CA THR A 679 14.62 25.89 36.73
C THR A 679 16.10 25.58 36.94
N LEU A 680 16.96 26.47 36.46
CA LEU A 680 18.40 26.45 36.72
C LEU A 680 18.66 27.07 38.10
N ILE A 681 19.22 26.29 39.01
CA ILE A 681 19.58 26.71 40.37
C ILE A 681 21.09 26.60 40.53
N VAL A 682 21.74 27.72 40.85
CA VAL A 682 23.19 27.80 41.08
C VAL A 682 23.44 28.19 42.53
N GLU A 683 24.15 27.34 43.27
CA GLU A 683 24.45 27.49 44.71
C GLU A 683 25.95 27.69 44.98
#